data_AF-A0A401ZUU6-F1
#
_entry.id   AF-A0A401ZUU6-F1
#
_cell.length_a   1.000
_cell.length_b   1.000
_cell.length_c   1.000
_cell.angle_alpha   90.00
_cell.angle_beta   90.00
_cell.angle_gamma   90.00
#
_symmetry.space_group_name_H-M   'P 1'
#
loop_
_entity.id
_entity.type
_entity.pdbx_description
1 polymer ?
#
loop_
_entity_poly.entity_id
_entity_poly.type
_entity_poly.pdbx_seq_one_letter_code
_entity_poly.pdbx_strand_id
1 'polypeptide(L)'
;MEGRKSQPLLRLWTLGDFNLARLIATDSHGPARYELVRAEEWRNRGPALTLLKVLLCQEGRQASREELIRLIWHNDGSLNTAHALDSAASVLRKILRTPLHSQSLLQTVRGYGETSLKLSPQSLLWVDADAFLYLASYALKSEVQGQNPLPLLEKAYALIRGPFLRDEFSQPGIQKRRRTIYGAQQRVMFKLVEWYLRAQCPQRAEEVLYHFLEEQPTNEDALGRLMLILGEQERRHEALLMYAYAEDILREEQKEPGQYLQMLARRLRSGGTLYEKQLLYYVGTPRSSLDGIGLMDWMLEGNTMHMDVYTMYDGVYKFTAELDTGSSVGDCQLTLWYAEREREKVFGEGRFLRNFYFEEATERTIKTFCKQFAHDPLFRQEALSEMAPWAQRNALFERNLLSILGEEALLESDGSYQTKAHEFFRWLDQHCAEILALPAYQCLYALDCSPPHQWQQVDAALQDAISLLKLVPGIKPQFSCQGISGKVQYQDYTLLTVSPHEEYAYVSFSALAPAAHDAIINCLPAYPQITTERIPCRFVHRLALRSQGDNLRFREELLELAYQLQKTAEPDWERQLQERPLASWHYYGYPVRIPNIVQGVLPSRLEWLCQSVQIEHTLQLLFHLNAWAKARERLLYADRQGLYEIKSLLLESAYRQEMIQPILYVDGSGAFTKDFQCEIAVELATELFFELISDAIKHDSLANQDREQLAASLFQRITGKQARQQKDIEELDTFVVERYLHACLQELIEEAQISRQPIPPQKLEALLFDPTELLGIEHRRNMPGWDDLDEGELRRLDPEGWSLITFQYSSPDAHYSFHLPLRRAATFLPGDLLERLRSQPGQSREYGSYYGHEITESESQRFPLKQLLYELSIDITHLCPHQLVDKNEYISQRNNWRSYDQSMMDYEDDDEEEDSYEILPLSKQRRQSYPTISCPLCYDAVKEPGRTRLTHWQTQHPNQDLTIGQVAWIFGKNKEQLKQANFALPPDYRLNEKKQSANLGTRYWHIDTLVTAIEQAQEEP
;
A
#
# COMPACT_ATOMS: atom_id res chain seq x y z
N MET A 1 -21.18 -36.74 5.34
CA MET A 1 -21.40 -36.47 6.78
C MET A 1 -20.76 -35.13 7.06
N GLU A 2 -21.52 -34.11 7.48
CA GLU A 2 -20.97 -32.77 7.77
C GLU A 2 -19.85 -32.87 8.83
N GLY A 3 -18.63 -32.49 8.46
CA GLY A 3 -17.46 -32.50 9.35
C GLY A 3 -17.70 -31.64 10.58
N ARG A 4 -17.64 -32.25 11.76
CA ARG A 4 -17.80 -31.53 13.03
C ARG A 4 -16.65 -30.54 13.23
N LYS A 5 -16.96 -29.25 13.24
CA LYS A 5 -16.01 -28.20 13.63
C LYS A 5 -15.46 -28.47 15.04
N SER A 6 -14.14 -28.63 15.15
CA SER A 6 -13.43 -28.73 16.42
C SER A 6 -13.73 -27.50 17.31
N GLN A 7 -14.11 -27.72 18.57
CA GLN A 7 -14.51 -26.67 19.49
C GLN A 7 -13.29 -26.14 20.26
N PRO A 8 -13.18 -24.83 20.50
CA PRO A 8 -12.04 -24.26 21.21
C PRO A 8 -12.00 -24.77 22.64
N LEU A 9 -10.79 -25.12 23.11
CA LEU A 9 -10.54 -25.65 24.45
C LEU A 9 -10.81 -24.62 25.54
N LEU A 10 -10.49 -23.35 25.26
CA LEU A 10 -10.75 -22.20 26.11
C LEU A 10 -11.47 -21.10 25.34
N ARG A 11 -12.37 -20.39 26.02
CA ARG A 11 -13.02 -19.16 25.53
C ARG A 11 -12.73 -18.00 26.46
N LEU A 12 -12.29 -16.89 25.89
CA LEU A 12 -12.00 -15.66 26.60
C LEU A 12 -12.92 -14.54 26.12
N TRP A 13 -13.58 -13.88 27.06
CA TRP A 13 -14.36 -12.67 26.82
C TRP A 13 -13.61 -11.46 27.32
N THR A 14 -13.50 -10.46 26.46
CA THR A 14 -12.72 -9.24 26.64
C THR A 14 -13.48 -7.99 26.20
N LEU A 15 -14.58 -8.11 25.46
CA LEU A 15 -15.48 -7.01 25.07
C LEU A 15 -16.58 -6.84 26.12
N GLY A 16 -16.21 -6.31 27.28
CA GLY A 16 -17.05 -6.28 28.49
C GLY A 16 -16.28 -6.88 29.68
N ASP A 17 -16.98 -7.65 30.52
CA ASP A 17 -16.36 -8.28 31.68
C ASP A 17 -15.32 -9.34 31.26
N PHE A 18 -14.12 -9.23 31.83
CA PHE A 18 -13.02 -10.16 31.53
C PHE A 18 -13.31 -11.54 32.12
N ASN A 19 -13.63 -12.51 31.27
CA ASN A 19 -13.99 -13.86 31.69
C ASN A 19 -13.22 -14.92 30.88
N LEU A 20 -12.82 -16.01 31.53
CA LEU A 20 -12.22 -17.18 30.90
C LEU A 20 -13.11 -18.39 31.22
N ALA A 21 -13.44 -19.20 30.22
CA ALA A 21 -14.13 -20.47 30.44
C ALA A 21 -13.39 -21.63 29.76
N ARG A 22 -13.46 -22.80 30.40
CA ARG A 22 -12.82 -24.04 29.95
C ARG A 22 -13.85 -25.05 29.46
N LEU A 23 -13.53 -25.76 28.39
CA LEU A 23 -14.36 -26.85 27.88
C LEU A 23 -14.35 -28.02 28.89
N ILE A 24 -15.53 -28.48 29.31
CA ILE A 24 -15.69 -29.62 30.23
C ILE A 24 -16.08 -30.89 29.48
N ALA A 25 -17.01 -30.79 28.53
CA ALA A 25 -17.57 -31.94 27.85
C ALA A 25 -17.96 -31.59 26.41
N THR A 26 -17.67 -32.54 25.52
CA THR A 26 -18.18 -32.60 24.14
C THR A 26 -19.11 -33.80 24.08
N ASP A 27 -20.35 -33.65 24.54
CA ASP A 27 -21.33 -34.73 24.38
C ASP A 27 -21.53 -34.99 22.89
N SER A 28 -21.52 -36.25 22.48
CA SER A 28 -21.51 -36.67 21.08
C SER A 28 -22.70 -36.18 20.25
N HIS A 29 -23.71 -35.51 20.83
CA HIS A 29 -24.85 -34.91 20.13
C HIS A 29 -25.33 -33.56 20.73
N GLY A 30 -24.59 -32.93 21.66
CA GLY A 30 -25.01 -31.71 22.36
C GLY A 30 -24.08 -30.50 22.15
N PRO A 31 -24.52 -29.27 22.46
CA PRO A 31 -23.66 -28.09 22.42
C PRO A 31 -22.51 -28.20 23.44
N ALA A 32 -21.31 -27.77 23.04
CA ALA A 32 -20.13 -27.75 23.90
C ALA A 32 -20.40 -27.01 25.21
N ARG A 33 -20.09 -27.65 26.35
CA ARG A 33 -20.31 -27.07 27.68
C ARG A 33 -19.02 -26.47 28.23
N TYR A 34 -19.09 -25.19 28.58
CA TYR A 34 -17.99 -24.42 29.14
C TYR A 34 -18.26 -24.05 30.61
N GLU A 35 -17.24 -24.13 31.46
CA GLU A 35 -17.29 -23.64 32.84
C GLU A 35 -16.36 -22.44 33.03
N LEU A 36 -16.89 -21.39 33.66
CA LEU A 36 -16.13 -20.20 34.01
C LEU A 36 -15.03 -20.52 35.03
N VAL A 37 -13.81 -20.08 34.73
CA VAL A 37 -12.68 -20.08 35.67
C VAL A 37 -12.99 -19.04 36.75
N ARG A 38 -13.16 -19.49 38.00
CA ARG A 38 -13.64 -18.60 39.08
C ARG A 38 -12.57 -17.59 39.47
N ALA A 39 -12.98 -16.43 39.98
CA ALA A 39 -12.08 -15.36 40.40
C ALA A 39 -11.07 -15.81 41.46
N GLU A 40 -11.41 -16.79 42.30
CA GLU A 40 -10.52 -17.36 43.31
C GLU A 40 -9.32 -18.10 42.68
N GLU A 41 -9.48 -18.66 41.48
CA GLU A 41 -8.40 -19.30 40.72
C GLU A 41 -7.41 -18.28 40.13
N TRP A 42 -7.84 -17.01 40.05
CA TRP A 42 -7.04 -15.86 39.63
C TRP A 42 -6.37 -15.13 40.82
N ARG A 43 -6.76 -15.38 42.08
CA ARG A 43 -6.26 -14.63 43.26
C ARG A 43 -4.74 -14.79 43.45
N ASN A 44 -4.08 -13.67 43.83
CA ASN A 44 -2.62 -13.50 44.00
C ASN A 44 -1.74 -13.60 42.74
N ARG A 45 -2.30 -13.40 41.55
CA ARG A 45 -1.61 -13.62 40.26
C ARG A 45 -1.71 -12.44 39.28
N GLY A 46 -1.71 -11.22 39.80
CA GLY A 46 -1.77 -9.97 39.01
C GLY A 46 -0.81 -9.92 37.81
N PRO A 47 0.47 -10.32 37.97
CA PRO A 47 1.42 -10.37 36.85
C PRO A 47 1.05 -11.38 35.75
N ALA A 48 0.44 -12.51 36.09
CA ALA A 48 0.03 -13.52 35.09
C ALA A 48 -1.19 -13.05 34.28
N LEU A 49 -2.14 -12.37 34.93
CA LEU A 49 -3.28 -11.75 34.25
C LEU A 49 -2.82 -10.59 33.35
N THR A 50 -1.88 -9.78 33.84
CA THR A 50 -1.28 -8.68 33.05
C THR A 50 -0.52 -9.23 31.85
N LEU A 51 0.27 -10.29 32.02
CA LEU A 51 0.94 -11.00 30.93
C LEU A 51 -0.05 -11.50 29.87
N LEU A 52 -1.16 -12.11 30.28
CA LEU A 52 -2.21 -12.54 29.36
C LEU A 52 -2.80 -11.36 28.58
N LYS A 53 -3.19 -10.27 29.26
CA LYS A 53 -3.77 -9.08 28.64
C LYS A 53 -2.79 -8.41 27.67
N VAL A 54 -1.51 -8.31 28.03
CA VAL A 54 -0.45 -7.77 27.16
C VAL A 54 -0.31 -8.64 25.91
N LEU A 55 -0.19 -9.95 26.05
CA LEU A 55 -0.07 -10.87 24.92
C LEU A 55 -1.27 -10.80 23.97
N LEU A 56 -2.50 -10.67 24.49
CA LEU A 56 -3.71 -10.47 23.67
C LEU A 56 -3.69 -9.15 22.87
N CYS A 57 -2.88 -8.18 23.28
CA CYS A 57 -2.74 -6.90 22.59
C CYS A 57 -1.55 -6.89 21.61
N GLN A 58 -0.71 -7.93 21.59
CA GLN A 58 0.41 -8.04 20.66
C GLN A 58 -0.01 -8.65 19.33
N GLU A 59 0.69 -8.28 18.27
CA GLU A 59 0.54 -8.89 16.96
C GLU A 59 0.88 -10.39 17.02
N GLY A 60 0.05 -11.23 16.40
CA GLY A 60 0.21 -12.70 16.45
C GLY A 60 0.10 -13.31 17.85
N ARG A 61 -0.37 -12.54 18.85
CA ARG A 61 -0.40 -12.92 20.27
C ARG A 61 0.97 -13.39 20.82
N GLN A 62 2.05 -12.77 20.33
CA GLN A 62 3.42 -13.13 20.63
C GLN A 62 4.26 -11.90 21.02
N ALA A 63 5.15 -12.04 22.00
CA ALA A 63 6.15 -11.02 22.33
C ALA A 63 7.43 -11.64 22.87
N SER A 64 8.57 -10.95 22.65
CA SER A 64 9.85 -11.35 23.21
C SER A 64 9.88 -11.18 24.73
N ARG A 65 10.79 -11.89 25.38
CA ARG A 65 10.94 -11.83 26.84
C ARG A 65 11.29 -10.40 27.29
N GLU A 66 12.14 -9.71 26.53
CA GLU A 66 12.58 -8.35 26.75
C GLU A 66 11.43 -7.34 26.57
N GLU A 67 10.57 -7.53 25.57
CA GLU A 67 9.36 -6.72 25.37
C GLU A 67 8.37 -6.89 26.51
N LEU A 68 8.11 -8.12 26.94
CA LEU A 68 7.20 -8.40 28.04
C LEU A 68 7.69 -7.79 29.36
N ILE A 69 8.99 -7.86 29.62
CA ILE A 69 9.59 -7.20 30.79
C ILE A 69 9.37 -5.69 30.73
N ARG A 70 9.68 -5.06 29.58
CA ARG A 70 9.51 -3.61 29.37
C ARG A 70 8.06 -3.14 29.48
N LEU A 71 7.11 -3.93 28.98
CA LEU A 71 5.69 -3.58 28.98
C LEU A 71 5.05 -3.76 30.36
N ILE A 72 5.36 -4.86 31.06
CA ILE A 72 4.72 -5.21 32.32
C ILE A 72 5.35 -4.48 33.52
N TRP A 73 6.68 -4.28 33.53
CA TRP A 73 7.43 -3.73 34.67
C TRP A 73 8.16 -2.42 34.33
N HIS A 74 7.50 -1.49 33.62
CA HIS A 74 8.08 -0.27 33.04
C HIS A 74 8.93 0.62 33.98
N ASN A 75 8.79 0.49 35.31
CA ASN A 75 9.46 1.34 36.31
C ASN A 75 10.27 0.59 37.39
N ASP A 76 10.36 -0.75 37.36
CA ASP A 76 11.10 -1.50 38.39
C ASP A 76 12.50 -1.88 37.90
N GLY A 77 13.51 -1.06 38.24
CA GLY A 77 14.93 -1.31 37.99
C GLY A 77 15.55 -2.44 38.83
N SER A 78 14.75 -3.39 39.31
CA SER A 78 15.24 -4.50 40.14
C SER A 78 15.77 -5.65 39.29
N LEU A 79 16.84 -6.29 39.77
CA LEU A 79 17.49 -7.47 39.16
C LEU A 79 16.58 -8.71 39.00
N ASN A 80 15.32 -8.67 39.46
CA ASN A 80 14.46 -9.84 39.62
C ASN A 80 13.25 -9.89 38.64
N THR A 81 13.15 -8.96 37.69
CA THR A 81 12.02 -8.89 36.72
C THR A 81 11.97 -10.08 35.76
N ALA A 82 13.13 -10.63 35.40
CA ALA A 82 13.26 -11.87 34.63
C ALA A 82 12.59 -13.05 35.37
N HIS A 83 12.91 -13.26 36.64
CA HIS A 83 12.29 -14.31 37.46
C HIS A 83 10.80 -14.04 37.70
N ALA A 84 10.39 -12.77 37.84
CA ALA A 84 8.99 -12.40 37.96
C ALA A 84 8.18 -12.77 36.70
N LEU A 85 8.76 -12.58 35.51
CA LEU A 85 8.16 -13.01 34.24
C LEU A 85 8.06 -14.55 34.15
N ASP A 86 9.12 -15.28 34.51
CA ASP A 86 9.08 -16.75 34.47
C ASP A 86 8.04 -17.31 35.45
N SER A 87 7.91 -16.69 36.62
CA SER A 87 6.88 -17.00 37.61
C SER A 87 5.47 -16.71 37.07
N ALA A 88 5.26 -15.53 36.47
CA ALA A 88 3.99 -15.16 35.84
C ALA A 88 3.62 -16.10 34.68
N ALA A 89 4.58 -16.46 33.83
CA ALA A 89 4.39 -17.40 32.72
C ALA A 89 4.11 -18.82 33.23
N SER A 90 4.79 -19.28 34.28
CA SER A 90 4.54 -20.59 34.90
C SER A 90 3.12 -20.67 35.46
N VAL A 91 2.67 -19.60 36.12
CA VAL A 91 1.30 -19.48 36.63
C VAL A 91 0.29 -19.46 35.49
N LEU A 92 0.51 -18.64 34.46
CA LEU A 92 -0.37 -18.54 33.30
C LEU A 92 -0.46 -19.89 32.57
N ARG A 93 0.65 -20.64 32.47
CA ARG A 93 0.65 -21.98 31.86
C ARG A 93 -0.26 -22.96 32.60
N LYS A 94 -0.35 -22.87 33.93
CA LYS A 94 -1.25 -23.69 34.74
C LYS A 94 -2.71 -23.34 34.51
N ILE A 95 -3.03 -22.05 34.32
CA ILE A 95 -4.40 -21.58 34.05
C ILE A 95 -4.82 -21.97 32.63
N LEU A 96 -3.94 -21.82 31.65
CA LEU A 96 -4.19 -22.14 30.24
C LEU A 96 -3.97 -23.62 29.90
N ARG A 97 -4.05 -24.51 30.90
CA ARG A 97 -4.04 -25.96 30.73
C ARG A 97 -5.46 -26.49 30.92
N THR A 98 -5.91 -27.33 30.00
CA THR A 98 -7.22 -27.97 30.08
C THR A 98 -7.08 -29.47 30.33
N PRO A 99 -7.98 -30.14 31.06
CA PRO A 99 -7.91 -31.59 31.26
C PRO A 99 -7.89 -32.38 29.95
N LEU A 100 -8.53 -31.85 28.91
CA LEU A 100 -8.64 -32.42 27.57
C LEU A 100 -7.35 -32.26 26.72
N HIS A 101 -6.38 -31.46 27.18
CA HIS A 101 -5.16 -31.17 26.43
C HIS A 101 -3.97 -30.99 27.39
N SER A 102 -3.01 -31.91 27.33
CA SER A 102 -1.91 -32.00 28.32
C SER A 102 -0.92 -30.82 28.26
N GLN A 103 -0.81 -30.17 27.10
CA GLN A 103 0.05 -29.00 26.90
C GLN A 103 -0.68 -27.69 27.19
N SER A 104 0.05 -26.69 27.67
CA SER A 104 -0.51 -25.36 27.91
C SER A 104 -0.73 -24.60 26.61
N LEU A 105 -1.79 -23.79 26.55
CA LEU A 105 -2.04 -22.91 25.41
C LEU A 105 -1.09 -21.68 25.37
N LEU A 106 -0.18 -21.54 26.34
CA LEU A 106 0.95 -20.60 26.29
C LEU A 106 2.24 -21.34 25.88
N GLN A 107 2.67 -21.10 24.65
CA GLN A 107 3.85 -21.71 24.04
C GLN A 107 5.09 -20.84 24.22
N THR A 108 6.26 -21.48 24.20
CA THR A 108 7.56 -20.79 24.21
C THR A 108 8.22 -21.04 22.87
N VAL A 109 8.38 -19.98 22.09
CA VAL A 109 8.98 -20.03 20.75
C VAL A 109 10.42 -19.58 20.86
N ARG A 110 11.34 -20.40 20.35
CA ARG A 110 12.78 -20.12 20.34
C ARG A 110 13.23 -19.95 18.90
N GLY A 111 13.79 -18.79 18.55
CA GLY A 111 14.28 -18.49 17.21
C GLY A 111 15.34 -17.39 17.25
N TYR A 112 16.38 -17.49 16.41
CA TYR A 112 17.44 -16.48 16.24
C TYR A 112 18.08 -15.94 17.55
N GLY A 113 18.18 -16.78 18.59
CA GLY A 113 18.77 -16.38 19.88
C GLY A 113 17.80 -15.68 20.85
N GLU A 114 16.56 -15.41 20.45
CA GLU A 114 15.53 -14.82 21.30
C GLU A 114 14.48 -15.84 21.72
N THR A 115 13.98 -15.68 22.95
CA THR A 115 12.89 -16.49 23.49
C THR A 115 11.64 -15.63 23.61
N SER A 116 10.55 -16.05 22.97
CA SER A 116 9.27 -15.36 23.02
C SER A 116 8.16 -16.25 23.60
N LEU A 117 7.14 -15.61 24.17
CA LEU A 117 5.93 -16.29 24.62
C LEU A 117 4.81 -16.01 23.61
N LYS A 118 4.08 -17.07 23.21
CA LYS A 118 3.01 -17.01 22.23
C LYS A 118 1.74 -17.69 22.75
N LEU A 119 0.59 -17.05 22.62
CA LEU A 119 -0.70 -17.69 22.87
C LEU A 119 -1.15 -18.51 21.65
N SER A 120 -1.87 -19.60 21.91
CA SER A 120 -2.44 -20.46 20.87
C SER A 120 -3.44 -19.71 19.97
N PRO A 121 -3.63 -20.18 18.72
CA PRO A 121 -4.53 -19.54 17.75
C PRO A 121 -6.00 -19.60 18.16
N GLN A 122 -6.85 -18.86 17.42
CA GLN A 122 -8.29 -18.71 17.67
C GLN A 122 -9.06 -20.04 17.70
N SER A 123 -8.58 -21.06 16.99
CA SER A 123 -9.16 -22.41 16.97
C SER A 123 -9.06 -23.15 18.31
N LEU A 124 -8.02 -22.88 19.11
CA LEU A 124 -7.79 -23.50 20.41
C LEU A 124 -8.12 -22.57 21.58
N LEU A 125 -7.75 -21.28 21.46
CA LEU A 125 -8.05 -20.22 22.41
C LEU A 125 -8.89 -19.15 21.70
N TRP A 126 -10.20 -19.29 21.81
CA TRP A 126 -11.14 -18.35 21.20
C TRP A 126 -11.24 -17.08 22.03
N VAL A 127 -11.04 -15.93 21.40
CA VAL A 127 -11.16 -14.60 22.00
C VAL A 127 -12.26 -13.84 21.27
N ASP A 128 -13.22 -13.29 22.01
CA ASP A 128 -14.36 -12.54 21.45
C ASP A 128 -13.94 -11.32 20.62
N ALA A 129 -12.93 -10.56 21.04
CA ALA A 129 -12.40 -9.41 20.29
C ALA A 129 -11.82 -9.80 18.92
N ASP A 130 -11.13 -10.94 18.84
CA ASP A 130 -10.56 -11.41 17.58
C ASP A 130 -11.66 -12.03 16.69
N ALA A 131 -12.65 -12.72 17.29
CA ALA A 131 -13.83 -13.18 16.57
C ALA A 131 -14.65 -12.00 16.01
N PHE A 132 -14.78 -10.93 16.78
CA PHE A 132 -15.44 -9.69 16.36
C PHE A 132 -14.72 -9.06 15.15
N LEU A 133 -13.40 -8.87 15.23
CA LEU A 133 -12.63 -8.30 14.12
C LEU A 133 -12.70 -9.18 12.86
N TYR A 134 -12.66 -10.51 13.03
CA TYR A 134 -12.86 -11.44 11.93
C TYR A 134 -14.23 -11.27 11.28
N LEU A 135 -15.30 -11.31 12.05
CA LEU A 135 -16.68 -11.15 11.54
C LEU A 135 -16.90 -9.77 10.89
N ALA A 136 -16.34 -8.70 11.47
CA ALA A 136 -16.39 -7.37 10.90
C ALA A 136 -15.70 -7.32 9.53
N SER A 137 -14.51 -7.90 9.41
CA SER A 137 -13.78 -7.97 8.13
C SER A 137 -14.51 -8.83 7.09
N TYR A 138 -15.13 -9.93 7.53
CA TYR A 138 -15.87 -10.84 6.67
C TYR A 138 -17.17 -10.20 6.17
N ALA A 139 -17.86 -9.43 7.02
CA ALA A 139 -19.03 -8.65 6.63
C ALA A 139 -18.70 -7.61 5.53
N LEU A 140 -17.55 -6.93 5.63
CA LEU A 140 -17.11 -5.99 4.61
C LEU A 140 -16.79 -6.70 3.29
N LYS A 141 -16.09 -7.85 3.34
CA LYS A 141 -15.81 -8.66 2.15
C LYS A 141 -17.09 -9.18 1.49
N SER A 142 -18.06 -9.64 2.28
CA SER A 142 -19.33 -10.12 1.74
C SER A 142 -20.12 -9.00 1.05
N GLU A 143 -20.07 -7.77 1.59
CA GLU A 143 -20.68 -6.60 0.96
C GLU A 143 -20.05 -6.28 -0.41
N VAL A 144 -18.71 -6.30 -0.51
CA VAL A 144 -17.98 -6.09 -1.78
C VAL A 144 -18.31 -7.17 -2.82
N GLN A 145 -18.55 -8.40 -2.37
CA GLN A 145 -18.96 -9.52 -3.22
C GLN A 145 -20.46 -9.51 -3.56
N GLY A 146 -21.21 -8.46 -3.18
CA GLY A 146 -22.64 -8.33 -3.45
C GLY A 146 -23.54 -9.23 -2.59
N GLN A 147 -23.00 -9.85 -1.54
CA GLN A 147 -23.76 -10.67 -0.59
C GLN A 147 -24.31 -9.81 0.56
N ASN A 148 -25.37 -10.29 1.23
CA ASN A 148 -25.96 -9.58 2.36
C ASN A 148 -25.06 -9.68 3.62
N PRO A 149 -24.45 -8.57 4.09
CA PRO A 149 -23.56 -8.58 5.24
C PRO A 149 -24.31 -8.58 6.59
N LEU A 150 -25.63 -8.36 6.60
CA LEU A 150 -26.43 -8.17 7.81
C LEU A 150 -26.26 -9.30 8.84
N PRO A 151 -26.33 -10.61 8.48
CA PRO A 151 -26.16 -11.68 9.47
C PRO A 151 -24.77 -11.72 10.11
N LEU A 152 -23.75 -11.24 9.39
CA LEU A 152 -22.37 -11.16 9.89
C LEU A 152 -22.19 -9.95 10.80
N LEU A 153 -22.81 -8.81 10.45
CA LEU A 153 -22.84 -7.62 11.28
C LEU A 153 -23.60 -7.87 12.60
N GLU A 154 -24.76 -8.53 12.55
CA GLU A 154 -25.52 -8.92 13.75
C GLU A 154 -24.70 -9.85 14.66
N LYS A 155 -24.02 -10.85 14.08
CA LYS A 155 -23.13 -11.75 14.83
C LYS A 155 -21.93 -11.03 15.44
N ALA A 156 -21.34 -10.08 14.72
CA ALA A 156 -20.23 -9.26 15.22
C ALA A 156 -20.72 -8.38 16.38
N TYR A 157 -21.84 -7.69 16.19
CA TYR A 157 -22.40 -6.79 17.21
C TYR A 157 -22.79 -7.53 18.50
N ALA A 158 -23.33 -8.75 18.40
CA ALA A 158 -23.66 -9.58 19.56
C ALA A 158 -22.45 -9.99 20.43
N LEU A 159 -21.22 -9.86 19.93
CA LEU A 159 -20.01 -10.08 20.72
C LEU A 159 -19.61 -8.86 21.55
N ILE A 160 -20.12 -7.67 21.22
CA ILE A 160 -19.84 -6.43 21.95
C ILE A 160 -20.76 -6.38 23.17
N ARG A 161 -20.21 -6.57 24.38
CA ARG A 161 -20.96 -6.45 25.64
C ARG A 161 -20.48 -5.28 26.50
N GLY A 162 -19.59 -4.46 25.95
CA GLY A 162 -18.92 -3.36 26.62
C GLY A 162 -17.54 -3.07 26.03
N PRO A 163 -16.76 -2.20 26.69
CA PRO A 163 -15.47 -1.76 26.18
C PRO A 163 -14.43 -2.89 26.27
N PHE A 164 -13.52 -2.94 25.29
CA PHE A 164 -12.42 -3.91 25.31
C PHE A 164 -11.52 -3.67 26.53
N LEU A 165 -11.35 -4.72 27.34
CA LEU A 165 -10.61 -4.71 28.60
C LEU A 165 -11.01 -3.50 29.46
N ARG A 166 -12.23 -3.52 30.00
CA ARG A 166 -12.83 -2.43 30.79
C ARG A 166 -11.89 -1.88 31.88
N ASP A 167 -11.12 -2.74 32.52
CA ASP A 167 -10.13 -2.35 33.54
C ASP A 167 -9.12 -1.30 33.02
N GLU A 168 -8.85 -0.27 33.83
CA GLU A 168 -7.90 0.78 33.47
C GLU A 168 -6.45 0.27 33.46
N PHE A 169 -5.93 -0.01 32.26
CA PHE A 169 -4.51 -0.22 32.02
C PHE A 169 -3.91 0.96 31.25
N SER A 170 -2.89 1.59 31.82
CA SER A 170 -2.16 2.71 31.21
C SER A 170 -1.05 2.27 30.23
N GLN A 171 -0.90 0.97 29.96
CA GLN A 171 0.19 0.47 29.10
C GLN A 171 -0.04 0.83 27.61
N PRO A 172 0.96 1.39 26.89
CA PRO A 172 0.81 1.86 25.52
C PRO A 172 0.29 0.81 24.51
N GLY A 173 0.75 -0.44 24.62
CA GLY A 173 0.32 -1.53 23.72
C GLY A 173 -1.16 -1.88 23.85
N ILE A 174 -1.71 -1.81 25.07
CA ILE A 174 -3.12 -2.05 25.36
C ILE A 174 -3.98 -0.91 24.79
N GLN A 175 -3.51 0.34 24.93
CA GLN A 175 -4.21 1.51 24.39
C GLN A 175 -4.30 1.50 22.86
N LYS A 176 -3.23 1.08 22.17
CA LYS A 176 -3.25 0.90 20.71
C LYS A 176 -4.30 -0.13 20.26
N ARG A 177 -4.34 -1.30 20.93
CA ARG A 177 -5.34 -2.35 20.63
C ARG A 177 -6.76 -1.90 20.95
N ARG A 178 -6.97 -1.21 22.08
CA ARG A 178 -8.26 -0.62 22.47
C ARG A 178 -8.80 0.34 21.39
N ARG A 179 -7.98 1.29 20.91
CA ARG A 179 -8.38 2.21 19.82
C ARG A 179 -8.78 1.47 18.54
N THR A 180 -8.03 0.43 18.19
CA THR A 180 -8.29 -0.38 16.99
C THR A 180 -9.64 -1.08 17.08
N ILE A 181 -9.91 -1.74 18.20
CA ILE A 181 -11.18 -2.45 18.44
C ILE A 181 -12.33 -1.46 18.52
N TYR A 182 -12.16 -0.36 19.26
CA TYR A 182 -13.20 0.67 19.39
C TYR A 182 -13.61 1.27 18.05
N GLY A 183 -12.65 1.65 17.20
CA GLY A 183 -12.95 2.14 15.86
C GLY A 183 -13.67 1.09 14.99
N ALA A 184 -13.35 -0.20 15.16
CA ALA A 184 -14.08 -1.28 14.48
C ALA A 184 -15.50 -1.46 15.02
N GLN A 185 -15.72 -1.34 16.34
CA GLN A 185 -17.04 -1.38 16.97
C GLN A 185 -17.95 -0.28 16.40
N GLN A 186 -17.45 0.96 16.33
CA GLN A 186 -18.19 2.08 15.74
C GLN A 186 -18.56 1.83 14.27
N ARG A 187 -17.61 1.35 13.46
CA ARG A 187 -17.88 1.03 12.04
C ARG A 187 -18.95 -0.05 11.88
N VAL A 188 -18.87 -1.15 12.64
CA VAL A 188 -19.86 -2.23 12.61
C VAL A 188 -21.23 -1.72 13.05
N MET A 189 -21.29 -0.93 14.12
CA MET A 189 -22.53 -0.36 14.63
C MET A 189 -23.19 0.57 13.59
N PHE A 190 -22.46 1.52 12.99
CA PHE A 190 -23.02 2.42 11.98
C PHE A 190 -23.47 1.68 10.72
N LYS A 191 -22.70 0.66 10.29
CA LYS A 191 -23.09 -0.21 9.18
C LYS A 191 -24.35 -1.00 9.50
N LEU A 192 -24.48 -1.52 10.72
CA LEU A 192 -25.68 -2.24 11.15
C LEU A 192 -26.92 -1.33 11.15
N VAL A 193 -26.78 -0.10 11.66
CA VAL A 193 -27.82 0.95 11.60
C VAL A 193 -28.23 1.24 10.15
N GLU A 194 -27.26 1.45 9.25
CA GLU A 194 -27.51 1.65 7.82
C GLU A 194 -28.32 0.48 7.21
N TRP A 195 -27.92 -0.76 7.49
CA TRP A 195 -28.62 -1.94 6.97
C TRP A 195 -30.03 -2.12 7.55
N TYR A 196 -30.26 -1.80 8.84
CA TYR A 196 -31.61 -1.82 9.41
C TYR A 196 -32.52 -0.75 8.82
N LEU A 197 -32.00 0.45 8.55
CA LEU A 197 -32.77 1.51 7.90
C LEU A 197 -33.12 1.14 6.46
N ARG A 198 -32.17 0.59 5.69
CA ARG A 198 -32.43 0.06 4.33
C ARG A 198 -33.49 -1.06 4.34
N ALA A 199 -33.46 -1.90 5.37
CA ALA A 199 -34.43 -2.98 5.57
C ALA A 199 -35.79 -2.50 6.13
N GLN A 200 -36.00 -1.18 6.28
CA GLN A 200 -37.23 -0.58 6.83
C GLN A 200 -37.55 -1.07 8.26
N CYS A 201 -36.51 -1.26 9.08
CA CYS A 201 -36.62 -1.64 10.50
C CYS A 201 -35.98 -0.56 11.41
N PRO A 202 -36.50 0.68 11.44
CA PRO A 202 -35.90 1.78 12.21
C PRO A 202 -35.84 1.52 13.72
N GLN A 203 -36.75 0.71 14.27
CA GLN A 203 -36.77 0.37 15.70
C GLN A 203 -35.50 -0.38 16.12
N ARG A 204 -35.00 -1.28 15.28
CA ARG A 204 -33.73 -2.00 15.54
C ARG A 204 -32.51 -1.09 15.42
N ALA A 205 -32.57 -0.09 14.55
CA ALA A 205 -31.53 0.93 14.45
C ALA A 205 -31.51 1.83 15.71
N GLU A 206 -32.68 2.22 16.22
CA GLU A 206 -32.80 2.94 17.49
C GLU A 206 -32.23 2.15 18.66
N GLU A 207 -32.59 0.89 18.82
CA GLU A 207 -32.09 0.03 19.91
C GLU A 207 -30.55 0.00 19.95
N VAL A 208 -29.93 -0.13 18.78
CA VAL A 208 -28.47 -0.12 18.63
C VAL A 208 -27.87 1.24 19.04
N LEU A 209 -28.47 2.34 18.57
CA LEU A 209 -27.99 3.69 18.88
C LEU A 209 -28.20 4.07 20.34
N TYR A 210 -29.34 3.71 20.93
CA TYR A 210 -29.62 3.92 22.36
C TYR A 210 -28.59 3.20 23.21
N HIS A 211 -28.35 1.91 22.96
CA HIS A 211 -27.38 1.15 23.73
C HIS A 211 -25.96 1.72 23.61
N PHE A 212 -25.59 2.23 22.43
CA PHE A 212 -24.28 2.87 22.24
C PHE A 212 -24.17 4.21 23.00
N LEU A 213 -25.23 5.02 22.99
CA LEU A 213 -25.29 6.32 23.66
C LEU A 213 -25.39 6.20 25.19
N GLU A 214 -25.86 5.08 25.74
CA GLU A 214 -25.80 4.80 27.19
C GLU A 214 -24.35 4.79 27.69
N GLU A 215 -23.42 4.23 26.92
CA GLU A 215 -21.99 4.21 27.28
C GLU A 215 -21.22 5.44 26.76
N GLN A 216 -21.70 6.09 25.69
CA GLN A 216 -21.03 7.23 25.03
C GLN A 216 -22.01 8.36 24.72
N PRO A 217 -22.55 9.05 25.74
CA PRO A 217 -23.62 10.02 25.56
C PRO A 217 -23.19 11.27 24.79
N THR A 218 -21.89 11.57 24.72
CA THR A 218 -21.30 12.70 23.99
C THR A 218 -20.90 12.37 22.56
N ASN A 219 -21.21 11.17 22.06
CA ASN A 219 -20.94 10.82 20.66
C ASN A 219 -21.96 11.49 19.73
N GLU A 220 -21.57 12.63 19.17
CA GLU A 220 -22.44 13.49 18.36
C GLU A 220 -22.95 12.81 17.08
N ASP A 221 -22.18 11.94 16.45
CA ASP A 221 -22.58 11.22 15.23
C ASP A 221 -23.72 10.23 15.49
N ALA A 222 -23.60 9.43 16.56
CA ALA A 222 -24.63 8.49 16.97
C ALA A 222 -25.90 9.24 17.44
N LEU A 223 -25.71 10.31 18.22
CA LEU A 223 -26.80 11.15 18.71
C LEU A 223 -27.55 11.84 17.57
N GLY A 224 -26.83 12.39 16.59
CA GLY A 224 -27.42 13.00 15.41
C GLY A 224 -28.27 12.02 14.60
N ARG A 225 -27.78 10.78 14.39
CA ARG A 225 -28.55 9.72 13.70
C ARG A 225 -29.79 9.31 14.48
N LEU A 226 -29.71 9.20 15.80
CA LEU A 226 -30.86 8.90 16.65
C LEU A 226 -31.90 10.04 16.60
N MET A 227 -31.45 11.30 16.74
CA MET A 227 -32.32 12.47 16.67
C MET A 227 -33.06 12.58 15.33
N LEU A 228 -32.42 12.18 14.22
CA LEU A 228 -33.06 12.08 12.92
C LEU A 228 -34.16 11.01 12.88
N ILE A 229 -33.85 9.78 13.30
CA ILE A 229 -34.83 8.68 13.31
C ILE A 229 -36.04 9.03 14.20
N LEU A 230 -35.79 9.56 15.40
CA LEU A 230 -36.85 10.02 16.30
C LEU A 230 -37.66 11.17 15.71
N GLY A 231 -37.00 12.10 15.03
CA GLY A 231 -37.64 13.22 14.37
C GLY A 231 -38.55 12.80 13.22
N GLU A 232 -38.13 11.82 12.40
CA GLU A 232 -38.93 11.21 11.33
C GLU A 232 -40.17 10.49 11.87
N GLN A 233 -40.06 9.91 13.07
CA GLN A 233 -41.18 9.29 13.78
C GLN A 233 -42.05 10.28 14.56
N GLU A 234 -41.85 11.59 14.36
CA GLU A 234 -42.52 12.68 15.08
C GLU A 234 -42.29 12.68 16.61
N ARG A 235 -41.33 11.88 17.11
CA ARG A 235 -40.89 11.81 18.52
C ARG A 235 -39.88 12.90 18.86
N ARG A 236 -40.17 14.14 18.45
CA ARG A 236 -39.25 15.29 18.54
C ARG A 236 -38.86 15.64 19.97
N HIS A 237 -39.78 15.48 20.91
CA HIS A 237 -39.51 15.76 22.33
C HIS A 237 -38.42 14.85 22.89
N GLU A 238 -38.46 13.56 22.53
CA GLU A 238 -37.47 12.57 22.94
C GLU A 238 -36.10 12.86 22.33
N ALA A 239 -36.05 13.22 21.05
CA ALA A 239 -34.81 13.65 20.39
C ALA A 239 -34.16 14.86 21.09
N LEU A 240 -34.98 15.84 21.50
CA LEU A 240 -34.50 17.04 22.20
C LEU A 240 -34.07 16.75 23.65
N LEU A 241 -34.69 15.76 24.32
CA LEU A 241 -34.25 15.30 25.63
C LEU A 241 -32.88 14.64 25.55
N MET A 242 -32.65 13.78 24.55
CA MET A 242 -31.35 13.16 24.33
C MET A 242 -30.27 14.19 24.00
N TYR A 243 -30.59 15.19 23.18
CA TYR A 243 -29.71 16.33 22.91
C TYR A 243 -29.36 17.10 24.19
N ALA A 244 -30.35 17.47 24.99
CA ALA A 244 -30.13 18.25 26.21
C ALA A 244 -29.26 17.48 27.21
N TYR A 245 -29.49 16.17 27.34
CA TYR A 245 -28.66 15.30 28.20
C TYR A 245 -27.19 15.29 27.76
N ALA A 246 -26.92 15.13 26.46
CA ALA A 246 -25.56 15.17 25.94
C ALA A 246 -24.92 16.57 26.06
N GLU A 247 -25.69 17.64 25.83
CA GLU A 247 -25.26 19.03 25.99
C GLU A 247 -24.84 19.33 27.43
N ASP A 248 -25.58 18.83 28.43
CA ASP A 248 -25.22 19.01 29.83
C ASP A 248 -23.91 18.29 30.18
N ILE A 249 -23.69 17.06 29.69
CA ILE A 249 -22.44 16.32 29.90
C ILE A 249 -21.26 17.02 29.20
N LEU A 250 -21.43 17.47 27.95
CA LEU A 250 -20.40 18.23 27.24
C LEU A 250 -20.04 19.52 27.98
N ARG A 251 -21.04 20.23 28.52
CA ARG A 251 -20.83 21.45 29.30
C ARG A 251 -20.06 21.16 30.59
N GLU A 252 -20.33 20.06 31.27
CA GLU A 252 -19.53 19.59 32.42
C GLU A 252 -18.06 19.33 32.04
N GLU A 253 -17.82 18.81 30.83
CA GLU A 253 -16.48 18.64 30.24
C GLU A 253 -15.85 19.94 29.67
N GLN A 254 -16.50 21.09 29.83
CA GLN A 254 -16.10 22.38 29.25
C GLN A 254 -16.01 22.37 27.70
N LYS A 255 -16.89 21.60 27.06
CA LYS A 255 -17.05 21.52 25.61
C LYS A 255 -18.44 21.99 25.22
N GLU A 256 -18.58 22.45 23.98
CA GLU A 256 -19.87 22.80 23.39
C GLU A 256 -20.25 21.73 22.36
N PRO A 257 -21.54 21.41 22.17
CA PRO A 257 -21.99 20.54 21.09
C PRO A 257 -21.56 21.10 19.72
N GLY A 258 -21.18 20.23 18.79
CA GLY A 258 -20.87 20.61 17.42
C GLY A 258 -22.04 21.30 16.71
N GLN A 259 -21.69 22.13 15.73
CA GLN A 259 -22.64 23.01 15.03
C GLN A 259 -23.80 22.23 14.38
N TYR A 260 -23.51 21.06 13.81
CA TYR A 260 -24.50 20.15 13.23
C TYR A 260 -25.57 19.72 14.24
N LEU A 261 -25.14 19.34 15.44
CA LEU A 261 -26.05 18.86 16.47
C LEU A 261 -26.91 20.00 17.05
N GLN A 262 -26.31 21.18 17.27
CA GLN A 262 -27.03 22.39 17.67
C GLN A 262 -28.10 22.78 16.64
N MET A 263 -27.75 22.72 15.36
CA MET A 263 -28.65 23.00 14.24
C MET A 263 -29.82 22.02 14.17
N LEU A 264 -29.56 20.71 14.32
CA LEU A 264 -30.60 19.68 14.35
C LEU A 264 -31.58 19.91 15.52
N ALA A 265 -31.05 20.25 16.70
CA ALA A 265 -31.87 20.60 17.85
C ALA A 265 -32.72 21.86 17.61
N ARG A 266 -32.17 22.92 16.98
CA ARG A 266 -32.93 24.12 16.58
C ARG A 266 -34.07 23.77 15.62
N ARG A 267 -33.81 22.92 14.62
CA ARG A 267 -34.83 22.46 13.65
C ARG A 267 -35.97 21.72 14.33
N LEU A 268 -35.64 20.75 15.19
CA LEU A 268 -36.63 19.99 15.98
C LEU A 268 -37.46 20.88 16.91
N ARG A 269 -36.86 21.93 17.52
CA ARG A 269 -37.56 22.92 18.35
C ARG A 269 -38.52 23.82 17.55
N SER A 270 -38.15 24.18 16.32
CA SER A 270 -38.96 25.05 15.44
C SER A 270 -40.13 24.34 14.76
N GLY A 271 -40.24 23.01 14.89
CA GLY A 271 -41.31 22.22 14.30
C GLY A 271 -41.21 21.99 12.79
N GLY A 272 -40.05 22.32 12.18
CA GLY A 272 -39.79 22.12 10.76
C GLY A 272 -39.88 20.64 10.35
N THR A 273 -40.39 20.38 9.15
CA THR A 273 -40.36 19.05 8.53
C THR A 273 -38.90 18.63 8.28
N LEU A 274 -38.55 17.39 8.60
CA LEU A 274 -37.21 16.83 8.35
C LEU A 274 -37.02 16.34 6.90
N TYR A 275 -38.03 16.51 6.04
CA TYR A 275 -37.97 16.11 4.64
C TYR A 275 -37.43 17.22 3.74
N GLU A 276 -36.17 17.09 3.29
CA GLU A 276 -35.80 16.85 1.88
C GLU A 276 -34.27 16.60 1.77
N LYS A 277 -33.89 15.63 0.91
CA LYS A 277 -32.52 15.14 0.59
C LYS A 277 -31.79 14.20 1.58
N GLN A 278 -32.48 13.36 2.35
CA GLN A 278 -31.83 12.37 3.26
C GLN A 278 -31.81 10.91 2.79
N LEU A 279 -31.65 10.67 1.48
CA LEU A 279 -31.31 9.34 0.94
C LEU A 279 -29.90 9.25 0.31
N LEU A 280 -29.15 10.35 0.23
CA LEU A 280 -27.77 10.37 -0.30
C LEU A 280 -26.68 10.22 0.79
N TYR A 281 -27.05 10.30 2.06
CA TYR A 281 -26.11 10.10 3.19
C TYR A 281 -26.03 8.65 3.71
N TYR A 282 -26.79 7.71 3.13
CA TYR A 282 -26.97 6.34 3.66
C TYR A 282 -26.75 5.20 2.65
N VAL A 283 -26.10 5.47 1.51
CA VAL A 283 -25.68 4.40 0.58
C VAL A 283 -24.18 4.48 0.28
N GLY A 284 -23.37 4.07 1.25
CA GLY A 284 -21.97 3.74 1.00
C GLY A 284 -21.84 2.32 0.46
N THR A 285 -22.18 2.10 -0.82
CA THR A 285 -21.57 1.14 -1.77
C THR A 285 -22.27 1.20 -3.15
N PRO A 286 -21.51 1.10 -4.26
CA PRO A 286 -22.00 1.37 -5.62
C PRO A 286 -22.94 0.27 -6.11
N ARG A 287 -24.07 0.66 -6.73
CA ARG A 287 -24.72 -0.24 -7.69
C ARG A 287 -23.74 -0.44 -8.84
N SER A 288 -23.44 -1.70 -9.11
CA SER A 288 -22.73 -2.17 -10.30
C SER A 288 -23.24 -1.46 -11.56
N SER A 289 -22.29 -1.09 -12.42
CA SER A 289 -22.41 -0.23 -13.61
C SER A 289 -22.59 1.26 -13.27
N LEU A 290 -21.47 1.97 -13.10
CA LEU A 290 -21.29 3.36 -13.52
C LEU A 290 -19.79 3.64 -13.52
N ASP A 291 -19.28 3.96 -14.71
CA ASP A 291 -17.89 4.27 -15.00
C ASP A 291 -17.39 5.43 -14.13
N GLY A 292 -16.08 5.43 -13.88
CA GLY A 292 -15.41 6.21 -12.82
C GLY A 292 -15.51 7.74 -12.87
N ILE A 293 -16.46 8.35 -13.58
CA ILE A 293 -16.74 9.79 -13.66
C ILE A 293 -17.01 10.42 -12.27
N GLY A 294 -17.51 9.66 -11.29
CA GLY A 294 -18.01 10.20 -10.01
C GLY A 294 -17.00 10.66 -8.94
N LEU A 295 -15.68 10.49 -9.09
CA LEU A 295 -14.75 10.78 -7.97
C LEU A 295 -14.35 12.26 -7.84
N MET A 296 -14.47 13.04 -8.93
CA MET A 296 -14.33 14.50 -8.91
C MET A 296 -15.70 15.20 -8.74
N ASP A 297 -16.78 14.61 -9.26
CA ASP A 297 -18.14 14.98 -8.85
C ASP A 297 -18.33 14.78 -7.35
N TRP A 298 -17.80 13.72 -6.72
CA TRP A 298 -17.91 13.54 -5.27
C TRP A 298 -17.08 14.51 -4.41
N MET A 299 -16.08 15.20 -5.00
CA MET A 299 -15.28 16.22 -4.32
C MET A 299 -15.85 17.64 -4.50
N LEU A 300 -16.53 17.93 -5.62
CA LEU A 300 -17.25 19.18 -5.85
C LEU A 300 -18.73 19.11 -5.40
N GLU A 301 -19.35 17.93 -5.46
CA GLU A 301 -20.59 17.52 -4.78
C GLU A 301 -20.26 16.77 -3.47
N GLY A 302 -19.19 17.18 -2.79
CA GLY A 302 -18.97 16.75 -1.43
C GLY A 302 -20.16 17.22 -0.60
N ASN A 303 -21.06 16.32 -0.22
CA ASN A 303 -22.00 16.53 0.88
C ASN A 303 -22.69 17.91 0.85
N THR A 304 -23.31 18.29 -0.26
CA THR A 304 -24.05 19.56 -0.33
C THR A 304 -25.34 19.44 0.47
N MET A 305 -25.34 20.00 1.67
CA MET A 305 -26.49 20.04 2.55
C MET A 305 -27.36 21.21 2.09
N HIS A 306 -28.42 20.92 1.33
CA HIS A 306 -29.47 21.91 1.08
C HIS A 306 -30.34 21.95 2.32
N MET A 307 -30.42 23.12 2.95
CA MET A 307 -31.07 23.25 4.23
C MET A 307 -31.97 24.48 4.23
N ASP A 308 -33.29 24.25 4.33
CA ASP A 308 -34.25 25.30 4.60
C ASP A 308 -33.88 26.00 5.92
N VAL A 309 -33.38 27.22 5.82
CA VAL A 309 -32.97 28.04 6.97
C VAL A 309 -34.22 28.61 7.65
N TYR A 310 -35.19 29.06 6.85
CA TYR A 310 -36.53 29.41 7.33
C TYR A 310 -37.54 29.59 6.18
N THR A 311 -38.81 29.32 6.49
CA THR A 311 -39.96 29.54 5.61
C THR A 311 -40.80 30.71 6.10
N MET A 312 -41.25 31.57 5.19
CA MET A 312 -42.11 32.71 5.47
C MET A 312 -43.37 32.67 4.62
N TYR A 313 -44.46 33.20 5.16
CA TYR A 313 -45.73 33.31 4.46
C TYR A 313 -46.15 34.77 4.46
N ASP A 314 -46.40 35.33 3.28
CA ASP A 314 -46.91 36.69 3.14
C ASP A 314 -47.96 36.76 2.02
N GLY A 315 -49.21 37.03 2.39
CA GLY A 315 -50.35 37.02 1.49
C GLY A 315 -50.57 35.68 0.79
N VAL A 316 -50.40 35.67 -0.55
CA VAL A 316 -50.53 34.48 -1.40
C VAL A 316 -49.20 33.80 -1.67
N TYR A 317 -48.10 34.26 -1.08
CA TYR A 317 -46.75 33.75 -1.35
C TYR A 317 -46.18 33.00 -0.14
N LYS A 318 -45.55 31.87 -0.42
CA LYS A 318 -44.65 31.16 0.48
C LYS A 318 -43.23 31.43 -0.01
N PHE A 319 -42.33 31.81 0.90
CA PHE A 319 -40.92 31.98 0.62
C PHE A 319 -40.12 30.96 1.42
N THR A 320 -39.12 30.35 0.81
CA THR A 320 -38.17 29.44 1.48
C THR A 320 -36.76 29.97 1.24
N ALA A 321 -36.05 30.30 2.32
CA ALA A 321 -34.62 30.62 2.25
C ALA A 321 -33.82 29.36 2.55
N GLU A 322 -32.91 29.02 1.66
CA GLU A 322 -32.10 27.80 1.70
C GLU A 322 -30.61 28.17 1.82
N LEU A 323 -29.91 27.47 2.70
CA LEU A 323 -28.45 27.45 2.73
C LEU A 323 -27.98 26.25 1.92
N ASP A 324 -27.04 26.48 1.02
CA ASP A 324 -26.37 25.44 0.28
C ASP A 324 -24.88 25.48 0.61
N THR A 325 -24.44 24.50 1.41
CA THR A 325 -23.04 24.40 1.85
C THR A 325 -22.07 24.07 0.71
N GLY A 326 -22.58 23.66 -0.47
CA GLY A 326 -21.81 23.51 -1.71
C GLY A 326 -21.89 24.70 -2.66
N SER A 327 -22.52 25.80 -2.22
CA SER A 327 -22.65 26.99 -3.04
C SER A 327 -21.32 27.71 -3.25
N SER A 328 -21.31 28.62 -4.22
CA SER A 328 -20.12 29.33 -4.70
C SER A 328 -19.27 30.00 -3.60
N VAL A 329 -19.89 30.37 -2.46
CA VAL A 329 -19.23 30.95 -1.29
C VAL A 329 -19.67 30.31 0.03
N GLY A 330 -20.21 29.08 -0.02
CA GLY A 330 -20.66 28.32 1.15
C GLY A 330 -21.64 29.07 2.04
N ASP A 331 -21.34 29.16 3.34
CA ASP A 331 -22.19 29.78 4.37
C ASP A 331 -22.47 31.28 4.16
N CYS A 332 -21.79 31.92 3.21
CA CYS A 332 -22.01 33.32 2.84
C CYS A 332 -23.09 33.51 1.75
N GLN A 333 -23.79 32.46 1.33
CA GLN A 333 -24.85 32.52 0.33
C GLN A 333 -26.17 31.92 0.85
N LEU A 334 -27.28 32.64 0.68
CA LEU A 334 -28.63 32.14 0.90
C LEU A 334 -29.47 32.23 -0.37
N THR A 335 -30.06 31.12 -0.78
CA THR A 335 -30.92 31.02 -1.96
C THR A 335 -32.38 31.21 -1.55
N LEU A 336 -33.07 32.17 -2.15
CA LEU A 336 -34.48 32.43 -1.88
C LEU A 336 -35.36 31.86 -2.98
N TRP A 337 -36.33 31.06 -2.57
CA TRP A 337 -37.37 30.48 -3.41
C TRP A 337 -38.73 31.06 -3.05
N TYR A 338 -39.64 31.14 -4.02
CA TYR A 338 -41.03 31.54 -3.78
C TYR A 338 -42.02 30.60 -4.45
N ALA A 339 -43.18 30.41 -3.84
CA ALA A 339 -44.30 29.66 -4.38
C ALA A 339 -45.59 30.45 -4.21
N GLU A 340 -46.41 30.51 -5.26
CA GLU A 340 -47.72 31.15 -5.23
C GLU A 340 -48.80 30.16 -4.81
N ARG A 341 -49.80 30.66 -4.08
CA ARG A 341 -50.91 29.86 -3.56
C ARG A 341 -51.93 29.58 -4.66
N GLU A 342 -52.05 28.32 -5.06
CA GLU A 342 -52.98 27.87 -6.11
C GLU A 342 -54.38 27.57 -5.57
N ARG A 343 -54.48 27.01 -4.35
CA ARG A 343 -55.74 26.65 -3.65
C ARG A 343 -55.61 26.87 -2.15
N GLU A 344 -56.70 26.74 -1.38
CA GLU A 344 -56.62 26.77 0.09
C GLU A 344 -55.59 25.75 0.60
N LYS A 345 -54.53 26.26 1.26
CA LYS A 345 -53.41 25.50 1.84
C LYS A 345 -52.51 24.74 0.85
N VAL A 346 -52.61 24.96 -0.46
CA VAL A 346 -51.72 24.37 -1.47
C VAL A 346 -50.96 25.46 -2.20
N PHE A 347 -49.63 25.43 -2.06
CA PHE A 347 -48.69 26.27 -2.82
C PHE A 347 -48.12 25.45 -3.98
N GLY A 348 -47.91 26.10 -5.12
CA GLY A 348 -47.29 25.47 -6.29
C GLY A 348 -45.81 25.13 -6.07
N GLU A 349 -45.14 24.73 -7.15
CA GLU A 349 -43.71 24.42 -7.14
C GLU A 349 -42.87 25.67 -6.82
N GLY A 350 -41.82 25.48 -6.01
CA GLY A 350 -40.89 26.54 -5.63
C GLY A 350 -40.13 27.04 -6.84
N ARG A 351 -40.19 28.35 -7.10
CA ARG A 351 -39.44 29.01 -8.17
C ARG A 351 -38.27 29.76 -7.57
N PHE A 352 -37.10 29.65 -8.21
CA PHE A 352 -35.93 30.44 -7.84
C PHE A 352 -36.29 31.92 -7.93
N LEU A 353 -35.88 32.69 -6.92
CA LEU A 353 -36.08 34.14 -6.89
C LEU A 353 -34.76 34.91 -6.91
N ARG A 354 -33.86 34.62 -5.96
CA ARG A 354 -32.60 35.36 -5.81
C ARG A 354 -31.61 34.64 -4.89
N ASN A 355 -30.32 34.78 -5.20
CA ASN A 355 -29.22 34.54 -4.26
C ASN A 355 -28.87 35.82 -3.47
N PHE A 356 -28.77 35.69 -2.15
CA PHE A 356 -28.25 36.72 -1.24
C PHE A 356 -26.83 36.36 -0.84
N TYR A 357 -25.91 37.33 -0.92
CA TYR A 357 -24.49 37.12 -0.66
C TYR A 357 -24.00 38.00 0.49
N PHE A 358 -23.08 37.47 1.30
CA PHE A 358 -22.34 38.19 2.34
C PHE A 358 -23.26 39.04 3.25
N GLU A 359 -23.14 40.37 3.24
CA GLU A 359 -23.94 41.26 4.09
C GLU A 359 -25.43 41.24 3.76
N GLU A 360 -25.80 40.84 2.55
CA GLU A 360 -27.19 40.73 2.12
C GLU A 360 -27.86 39.45 2.67
N ALA A 361 -27.08 38.41 3.01
CA ALA A 361 -27.54 37.11 3.48
C ALA A 361 -28.00 37.14 4.95
N THR A 362 -28.80 38.15 5.32
CA THR A 362 -29.32 38.34 6.68
C THR A 362 -30.84 38.21 6.70
N GLU A 363 -31.37 37.63 7.77
CA GLU A 363 -32.81 37.40 7.95
C GLU A 363 -33.63 38.70 7.80
N ARG A 364 -33.10 39.82 8.30
CA ARG A 364 -33.74 41.13 8.19
C ARG A 364 -33.91 41.56 6.72
N THR A 365 -32.84 41.44 5.94
CA THR A 365 -32.81 41.87 4.53
C THR A 365 -33.75 41.00 3.69
N ILE A 366 -33.70 39.68 3.89
CA ILE A 366 -34.56 38.72 3.20
C ILE A 366 -36.04 38.96 3.56
N LYS A 367 -36.37 39.21 4.84
CA LYS A 367 -37.73 39.56 5.27
C LYS A 367 -38.25 40.84 4.62
N THR A 368 -37.42 41.88 4.55
CA THR A 368 -37.79 43.14 3.91
C THR A 368 -38.05 42.94 2.41
N PHE A 369 -37.19 42.16 1.74
CA PHE A 369 -37.36 41.81 0.33
C PHE A 369 -38.66 41.04 0.08
N CYS A 370 -38.94 39.98 0.86
CA CYS A 370 -40.17 39.19 0.74
C CYS A 370 -41.44 40.04 0.92
N LYS A 371 -41.44 40.97 1.88
CA LYS A 371 -42.56 41.90 2.10
C LYS A 371 -42.78 42.84 0.92
N GLN A 372 -41.70 43.39 0.37
CA GLN A 372 -41.78 44.26 -0.82
C GLN A 372 -42.29 43.46 -2.03
N PHE A 373 -41.77 42.25 -2.25
CA PHE A 373 -42.22 41.36 -3.31
C PHE A 373 -43.72 41.00 -3.18
N ALA A 374 -44.20 40.74 -1.96
CA ALA A 374 -45.59 40.37 -1.71
C ALA A 374 -46.58 41.55 -1.88
N HIS A 375 -46.16 42.79 -1.60
CA HIS A 375 -47.08 43.93 -1.55
C HIS A 375 -46.91 44.97 -2.66
N ASP A 376 -45.76 45.03 -3.34
CA ASP A 376 -45.49 46.00 -4.41
C ASP A 376 -45.44 45.28 -5.79
N PRO A 377 -46.46 45.47 -6.65
CA PRO A 377 -46.49 44.87 -7.98
C PRO A 377 -45.37 45.33 -8.92
N LEU A 378 -44.90 46.58 -8.80
CA LEU A 378 -43.82 47.12 -9.64
C LEU A 378 -42.49 46.48 -9.24
N PHE A 379 -42.21 46.43 -7.94
CA PHE A 379 -41.04 45.75 -7.41
C PHE A 379 -41.03 44.26 -7.75
N ARG A 380 -42.19 43.60 -7.69
CA ARG A 380 -42.32 42.19 -8.09
C ARG A 380 -41.98 41.99 -9.57
N GLN A 381 -42.49 42.84 -10.44
CA GLN A 381 -42.20 42.76 -11.87
C GLN A 381 -40.71 42.97 -12.13
N GLU A 382 -40.08 43.94 -11.46
CA GLU A 382 -38.65 44.20 -11.56
C GLU A 382 -37.82 43.00 -11.05
N ALA A 383 -38.16 42.44 -9.89
CA ALA A 383 -37.47 41.30 -9.30
C ALA A 383 -37.53 40.03 -10.17
N LEU A 384 -38.62 39.85 -10.94
CA LEU A 384 -38.77 38.73 -11.88
C LEU A 384 -38.17 39.00 -13.26
N SER A 385 -37.77 40.24 -13.56
CA SER A 385 -37.32 40.63 -14.90
C SER A 385 -35.87 40.27 -15.21
N GLU A 386 -35.11 39.73 -14.23
CA GLU A 386 -33.64 39.54 -14.27
C GLU A 386 -32.82 40.81 -14.57
N MET A 387 -33.49 41.96 -14.78
CA MET A 387 -32.88 43.24 -15.14
C MET A 387 -32.66 44.16 -13.94
N ALA A 388 -33.04 43.72 -12.74
CA ALA A 388 -32.77 44.48 -11.53
C ALA A 388 -31.26 44.66 -11.34
N PRO A 389 -30.77 45.81 -10.82
CA PRO A 389 -29.33 46.06 -10.68
C PRO A 389 -28.58 44.98 -9.89
N TRP A 390 -29.19 44.45 -8.83
CA TRP A 390 -28.62 43.36 -8.03
C TRP A 390 -28.59 42.03 -8.78
N ALA A 391 -29.54 41.78 -9.69
CA ALA A 391 -29.60 40.55 -10.48
C ALA A 391 -28.47 40.52 -11.51
N GLN A 392 -28.25 41.66 -12.18
CA GLN A 392 -27.14 41.84 -13.12
C GLN A 392 -25.77 41.73 -12.43
N ARG A 393 -25.62 42.32 -11.23
CA ARG A 393 -24.41 42.19 -10.40
C ARG A 393 -24.16 40.74 -10.01
N ASN A 394 -25.18 40.05 -9.49
CA ASN A 394 -25.06 38.64 -9.10
C ASN A 394 -24.69 37.76 -10.30
N ALA A 395 -25.29 38.00 -11.47
CA ALA A 395 -24.95 37.28 -12.68
C ALA A 395 -23.48 37.50 -13.08
N LEU A 396 -22.97 38.73 -13.01
CA LEU A 396 -21.55 39.02 -13.23
C LEU A 396 -20.65 38.35 -12.18
N PHE A 397 -21.08 38.36 -10.91
CA PHE A 397 -20.35 37.76 -9.80
C PHE A 397 -20.21 36.24 -9.97
N GLU A 398 -21.33 35.53 -10.07
CA GLU A 398 -21.37 34.08 -10.25
C GLU A 398 -20.58 33.66 -11.49
N ARG A 399 -20.72 34.42 -12.58
CA ARG A 399 -20.03 34.15 -13.85
C ARG A 399 -18.51 34.24 -13.72
N ASN A 400 -18.01 35.22 -12.99
CA ASN A 400 -16.58 35.55 -12.98
C ASN A 400 -15.83 35.02 -11.76
N LEU A 401 -16.54 34.56 -10.73
CA LEU A 401 -15.95 34.19 -9.46
C LEU A 401 -14.79 33.19 -9.60
N LEU A 402 -15.02 32.08 -10.32
CA LEU A 402 -14.00 31.05 -10.53
C LEU A 402 -12.88 31.51 -11.46
N SER A 403 -13.20 32.28 -12.50
CA SER A 403 -12.20 32.81 -13.46
C SER A 403 -11.22 33.77 -12.79
N ILE A 404 -11.67 34.51 -11.78
CA ILE A 404 -10.88 35.52 -11.06
C ILE A 404 -10.10 34.90 -9.89
N LEU A 405 -10.73 34.03 -9.11
CA LEU A 405 -10.12 33.49 -7.90
C LEU A 405 -9.23 32.27 -8.18
N GLY A 406 -9.49 31.54 -9.28
CA GLY A 406 -8.81 30.30 -9.61
C GLY A 406 -9.25 29.12 -8.75
N GLU A 407 -9.05 27.89 -9.25
CA GLU A 407 -9.40 26.67 -8.52
C GLU A 407 -8.48 26.41 -7.30
N GLU A 408 -7.23 26.84 -7.35
CA GLU A 408 -6.27 26.64 -6.25
C GLU A 408 -6.73 27.35 -4.97
N ALA A 409 -7.36 28.52 -5.09
CA ALA A 409 -7.91 29.25 -3.96
C ALA A 409 -9.03 28.47 -3.25
N LEU A 410 -9.79 27.61 -3.95
CA LEU A 410 -10.79 26.73 -3.31
C LEU A 410 -10.16 25.65 -2.41
N LEU A 411 -8.90 25.32 -2.65
CA LEU A 411 -8.15 24.28 -1.90
C LEU A 411 -7.36 24.88 -0.72
N GLU A 412 -7.23 26.20 -0.66
CA GLU A 412 -6.56 26.92 0.43
C GLU A 412 -7.46 26.92 1.68
N SER A 413 -7.01 26.29 2.76
CA SER A 413 -7.77 26.15 4.01
C SER A 413 -7.64 27.35 4.97
N ASP A 414 -7.11 28.48 4.50
CA ASP A 414 -6.73 29.64 5.33
C ASP A 414 -7.79 30.77 5.33
N GLY A 415 -8.90 30.60 4.59
CA GLY A 415 -9.97 31.59 4.47
C GLY A 415 -9.69 32.70 3.45
N SER A 416 -8.61 32.58 2.65
CA SER A 416 -8.27 33.55 1.61
C SER A 416 -9.35 33.66 0.53
N TYR A 417 -9.98 32.53 0.17
CA TYR A 417 -11.02 32.44 -0.84
C TYR A 417 -12.23 33.30 -0.50
N GLN A 418 -12.78 33.15 0.71
CA GLN A 418 -13.94 33.92 1.15
C GLN A 418 -13.63 35.41 1.19
N THR A 419 -12.42 35.79 1.62
CA THR A 419 -12.00 37.20 1.68
C THR A 419 -11.94 37.82 0.29
N LYS A 420 -11.27 37.17 -0.67
CA LYS A 420 -11.15 37.66 -2.05
C LYS A 420 -12.50 37.65 -2.78
N ALA A 421 -13.33 36.63 -2.57
CA ALA A 421 -14.70 36.58 -3.10
C ALA A 421 -15.55 37.76 -2.60
N HIS A 422 -15.40 38.10 -1.31
CA HIS A 422 -16.11 39.22 -0.71
C HIS A 422 -15.65 40.57 -1.28
N GLU A 423 -14.34 40.76 -1.44
CA GLU A 423 -13.77 41.95 -2.08
C GLU A 423 -14.26 42.12 -3.51
N PHE A 424 -14.26 41.04 -4.30
CA PHE A 424 -14.76 41.06 -5.68
C PHE A 424 -16.25 41.38 -5.76
N PHE A 425 -17.07 40.82 -4.86
CA PHE A 425 -18.50 41.12 -4.79
C PHE A 425 -18.76 42.61 -4.51
N ARG A 426 -18.06 43.19 -3.54
CA ARG A 426 -18.16 44.62 -3.21
C ARG A 426 -17.69 45.52 -4.35
N TRP A 427 -16.66 45.11 -5.08
CA TRP A 427 -16.19 45.84 -6.26
C TRP A 427 -17.24 45.84 -7.38
N LEU A 428 -17.86 44.68 -7.67
CA LEU A 428 -18.94 44.59 -8.65
C LEU A 428 -20.16 45.42 -8.26
N ASP A 429 -20.49 45.52 -6.98
CA ASP A 429 -21.60 46.34 -6.49
C ASP A 429 -21.44 47.83 -6.88
N GLN A 430 -20.20 48.31 -6.98
CA GLN A 430 -19.88 49.69 -7.36
C GLN A 430 -19.81 49.89 -8.88
N HIS A 431 -19.36 48.87 -9.63
CA HIS A 431 -18.98 49.03 -11.05
C HIS A 431 -19.87 48.30 -12.06
N CYS A 432 -20.88 47.52 -11.62
CA CYS A 432 -21.74 46.70 -12.49
C CYS A 432 -22.31 47.47 -13.70
N ALA A 433 -22.91 48.64 -13.48
CA ALA A 433 -23.53 49.42 -14.55
C ALA A 433 -22.50 49.94 -15.59
N GLU A 434 -21.30 50.31 -15.14
CA GLU A 434 -20.21 50.77 -16.01
C GLU A 434 -19.71 49.62 -16.88
N ILE A 435 -19.55 48.42 -16.30
CA ILE A 435 -19.09 47.21 -16.99
C ILE A 435 -20.06 46.83 -18.11
N LEU A 436 -21.38 46.79 -17.83
CA LEU A 436 -22.40 46.41 -18.81
C LEU A 436 -22.57 47.45 -19.94
N ALA A 437 -22.19 48.70 -19.69
CA ALA A 437 -22.22 49.77 -20.68
C ALA A 437 -21.00 49.77 -21.63
N LEU A 438 -19.96 48.96 -21.36
CA LEU A 438 -18.76 48.92 -22.19
C LEU A 438 -19.09 48.43 -23.61
N PRO A 439 -18.67 49.14 -24.68
CA PRO A 439 -18.88 48.70 -26.05
C PRO A 439 -18.29 47.32 -26.34
N ALA A 440 -17.13 47.00 -25.73
CA ALA A 440 -16.49 45.70 -25.84
C ALA A 440 -17.34 44.58 -25.20
N TYR A 441 -17.96 44.85 -24.05
CA TYR A 441 -18.87 43.92 -23.38
C TYR A 441 -20.11 43.67 -24.24
N GLN A 442 -20.75 44.73 -24.75
CA GLN A 442 -21.93 44.61 -25.60
C GLN A 442 -21.64 43.84 -26.90
N CYS A 443 -20.46 44.05 -27.49
CA CYS A 443 -20.03 43.34 -28.68
C CYS A 443 -19.86 41.83 -28.41
N LEU A 444 -19.08 41.48 -27.37
CA LEU A 444 -18.85 40.07 -27.01
C LEU A 444 -20.14 39.38 -26.56
N TYR A 445 -21.00 40.08 -25.80
CA TYR A 445 -22.31 39.57 -25.40
C TYR A 445 -23.19 39.29 -26.63
N ALA A 446 -23.21 40.18 -27.63
CA ALA A 446 -23.98 39.95 -28.86
C ALA A 446 -23.46 38.75 -29.67
N LEU A 447 -22.13 38.56 -29.71
CA LEU A 447 -21.50 37.41 -30.36
C LEU A 447 -21.84 36.09 -29.66
N ASP A 448 -21.78 36.06 -28.34
CA ASP A 448 -21.97 34.84 -27.54
C ASP A 448 -23.45 34.53 -27.24
N CYS A 449 -24.36 35.50 -27.36
CA CYS A 449 -25.80 35.34 -27.05
C CYS A 449 -26.71 35.36 -28.29
N SER A 450 -26.15 35.25 -29.51
CA SER A 450 -26.94 35.08 -30.74
C SER A 450 -27.82 33.80 -30.67
N PRO A 451 -29.04 33.78 -31.23
CA PRO A 451 -30.14 32.99 -30.69
C PRO A 451 -29.90 31.46 -30.69
N PRO A 452 -30.28 30.76 -29.60
CA PRO A 452 -30.10 29.32 -29.48
C PRO A 452 -31.21 28.56 -30.19
N HIS A 453 -30.89 27.83 -31.26
CA HIS A 453 -31.80 26.79 -31.77
C HIS A 453 -31.59 25.48 -31.01
N GLN A 454 -32.37 25.30 -29.93
CA GLN A 454 -32.55 24.04 -29.17
C GLN A 454 -31.28 23.45 -28.53
N TRP A 455 -31.35 23.12 -27.24
CA TRP A 455 -30.26 22.52 -26.44
C TRP A 455 -29.71 21.17 -26.95
N GLN A 456 -30.22 20.69 -28.09
CA GLN A 456 -29.81 19.46 -28.77
C GLN A 456 -29.05 19.72 -30.09
N GLN A 457 -28.90 20.98 -30.53
CA GLN A 457 -28.08 21.31 -31.69
C GLN A 457 -26.67 21.73 -31.27
N VAL A 458 -25.70 21.37 -32.11
CA VAL A 458 -24.31 21.78 -31.96
C VAL A 458 -24.22 23.29 -32.20
N ASP A 459 -23.38 23.98 -31.43
CA ASP A 459 -23.11 25.40 -31.62
C ASP A 459 -22.77 25.71 -33.08
N ALA A 460 -23.38 26.74 -33.65
CA ALA A 460 -23.22 27.09 -35.06
C ALA A 460 -21.74 27.25 -35.46
N ALA A 461 -20.90 27.73 -34.55
CA ALA A 461 -19.46 27.90 -34.78
C ALA A 461 -18.65 26.59 -34.78
N LEU A 462 -19.18 25.49 -34.21
CA LEU A 462 -18.53 24.17 -34.18
C LEU A 462 -19.21 23.14 -35.10
N GLN A 463 -20.36 23.49 -35.68
CA GLN A 463 -21.20 22.59 -36.47
C GLN A 463 -20.43 21.85 -37.56
N ASP A 464 -19.59 22.55 -38.32
CA ASP A 464 -18.83 21.95 -39.42
C ASP A 464 -17.77 20.97 -38.91
N ALA A 465 -17.02 21.34 -37.86
CA ALA A 465 -16.00 20.49 -37.25
C ALA A 465 -16.61 19.21 -36.66
N ILE A 466 -17.73 19.33 -35.95
CA ILE A 466 -18.41 18.17 -35.35
C ILE A 466 -19.05 17.29 -36.43
N SER A 467 -19.59 17.89 -37.49
CA SER A 467 -20.14 17.12 -38.62
C SER A 467 -19.05 16.30 -39.29
N LEU A 468 -17.83 16.84 -39.45
CA LEU A 468 -16.69 16.09 -39.96
C LEU A 468 -16.21 15.01 -38.98
N LEU A 469 -16.09 15.31 -37.68
CA LEU A 469 -15.69 14.32 -36.68
C LEU A 469 -16.66 13.14 -36.59
N LYS A 470 -17.97 13.36 -36.78
CA LYS A 470 -18.98 12.29 -36.86
C LYS A 470 -18.79 11.37 -38.05
N LEU A 471 -18.10 11.82 -39.10
CA LEU A 471 -17.79 11.00 -40.28
C LEU A 471 -16.48 10.21 -40.15
N VAL A 472 -15.68 10.46 -39.10
CA VAL A 472 -14.42 9.75 -38.86
C VAL A 472 -14.72 8.39 -38.20
N PRO A 473 -14.37 7.25 -38.84
CA PRO A 473 -14.47 5.93 -38.23
C PRO A 473 -13.83 5.89 -36.85
N GLY A 474 -14.50 5.31 -35.85
CA GLY A 474 -13.92 5.19 -34.51
C GLY A 474 -14.01 6.44 -33.62
N ILE A 475 -14.72 7.50 -34.02
CA ILE A 475 -14.97 8.69 -33.18
C ILE A 475 -16.48 8.88 -32.96
N LYS A 476 -16.90 9.05 -31.69
CA LYS A 476 -18.28 9.42 -31.34
C LYS A 476 -18.32 10.68 -30.48
N PRO A 477 -18.45 11.88 -31.08
CA PRO A 477 -18.65 13.13 -30.35
C PRO A 477 -19.94 13.09 -29.54
N GLN A 478 -19.94 13.67 -28.34
CA GLN A 478 -21.07 13.66 -27.41
C GLN A 478 -21.58 15.07 -27.11
N PHE A 479 -20.76 15.90 -26.48
CA PHE A 479 -21.10 17.28 -26.14
C PHE A 479 -20.06 18.24 -26.70
N SER A 480 -20.45 19.49 -26.86
CA SER A 480 -19.55 20.54 -27.32
C SER A 480 -20.01 21.90 -26.81
N CYS A 481 -19.05 22.79 -26.60
CA CYS A 481 -19.29 24.20 -26.37
C CYS A 481 -18.29 25.02 -27.17
N GLN A 482 -18.77 26.06 -27.84
CA GLN A 482 -17.92 26.99 -28.61
C GLN A 482 -17.05 27.90 -27.73
N GLY A 483 -17.30 27.93 -26.41
CA GLY A 483 -16.65 28.85 -25.47
C GLY A 483 -17.00 30.33 -25.73
N ILE A 484 -16.68 31.21 -24.79
CA ILE A 484 -16.83 32.66 -24.99
C ILE A 484 -15.89 33.18 -26.07
N SER A 485 -16.31 34.21 -26.80
CA SER A 485 -15.49 34.77 -27.88
C SER A 485 -14.35 35.68 -27.38
N GLY A 486 -14.34 36.04 -26.10
CA GLY A 486 -13.27 36.83 -25.48
C GLY A 486 -13.64 37.38 -24.10
N LYS A 487 -12.68 38.04 -23.45
CA LYS A 487 -12.86 38.69 -22.14
C LYS A 487 -12.75 40.22 -22.25
N VAL A 488 -13.38 40.94 -21.33
CA VAL A 488 -13.34 42.39 -21.24
C VAL A 488 -12.46 42.81 -20.08
N GLN A 489 -11.46 43.65 -20.33
CA GLN A 489 -10.69 44.28 -19.25
C GLN A 489 -11.44 45.49 -18.70
N TYR A 490 -11.61 45.55 -17.38
CA TYR A 490 -12.10 46.75 -16.68
C TYR A 490 -11.32 46.95 -15.37
N GLN A 491 -10.55 48.03 -15.29
CA GLN A 491 -9.62 48.29 -14.20
C GLN A 491 -8.70 47.08 -13.95
N ASP A 492 -8.72 46.53 -12.72
CA ASP A 492 -7.86 45.44 -12.28
C ASP A 492 -8.39 44.05 -12.65
N TYR A 493 -9.61 43.94 -13.21
CA TYR A 493 -10.23 42.66 -13.51
C TYR A 493 -10.42 42.41 -15.01
N THR A 494 -10.18 41.15 -15.40
CA THR A 494 -10.53 40.61 -16.71
C THR A 494 -11.82 39.80 -16.58
N LEU A 495 -12.89 40.24 -17.23
CA LEU A 495 -14.24 39.73 -17.02
C LEU A 495 -14.80 38.98 -18.23
N LEU A 496 -15.44 37.86 -17.97
CA LEU A 496 -16.32 37.11 -18.87
C LEU A 496 -17.66 37.85 -19.02
N THR A 497 -18.24 37.79 -20.21
CA THR A 497 -19.63 38.17 -20.45
C THR A 497 -20.58 37.16 -19.81
N VAL A 498 -21.76 37.61 -19.39
CA VAL A 498 -22.83 36.74 -18.91
C VAL A 498 -23.48 36.09 -20.14
N SER A 499 -22.94 34.96 -20.57
CA SER A 499 -23.36 34.24 -21.77
C SER A 499 -23.56 32.75 -21.45
N PRO A 500 -24.32 32.00 -22.28
CA PRO A 500 -24.60 30.59 -22.02
C PRO A 500 -23.40 29.66 -22.28
N HIS A 501 -22.30 30.17 -22.84
CA HIS A 501 -21.11 29.38 -23.16
C HIS A 501 -20.13 29.33 -22.00
N GLU A 502 -19.29 28.30 -21.94
CA GLU A 502 -18.24 28.19 -20.92
C GLU A 502 -17.05 29.12 -21.20
N GLU A 503 -16.13 29.27 -20.24
CA GLU A 503 -14.91 30.07 -20.45
C GLU A 503 -14.06 29.52 -21.61
N TYR A 504 -13.90 28.20 -21.66
CA TYR A 504 -13.10 27.51 -22.67
C TYR A 504 -14.00 26.70 -23.61
N ALA A 505 -13.68 26.74 -24.91
CA ALA A 505 -14.31 25.89 -25.90
C ALA A 505 -13.88 24.43 -25.70
N TYR A 506 -14.78 23.49 -25.97
CA TYR A 506 -14.48 22.07 -25.90
C TYR A 506 -15.35 21.21 -26.84
N VAL A 507 -14.84 20.03 -27.18
CA VAL A 507 -15.62 18.93 -27.75
C VAL A 507 -15.30 17.64 -27.00
N SER A 508 -16.32 16.98 -26.48
CA SER A 508 -16.21 15.71 -25.77
C SER A 508 -16.65 14.53 -26.62
N PHE A 509 -16.16 13.35 -26.26
CA PHE A 509 -16.44 12.09 -26.95
C PHE A 509 -17.09 11.10 -25.99
N SER A 510 -18.19 10.47 -26.43
CA SER A 510 -18.82 9.36 -25.70
C SER A 510 -18.04 8.05 -25.86
N ALA A 511 -17.28 7.95 -26.96
CA ALA A 511 -16.41 6.82 -27.25
C ALA A 511 -15.37 7.23 -28.28
N LEU A 512 -14.15 6.73 -28.13
CA LEU A 512 -13.05 6.96 -29.04
C LEU A 512 -12.29 5.64 -29.23
N ALA A 513 -11.96 5.28 -30.47
CA ALA A 513 -11.15 4.10 -30.78
C ALA A 513 -9.67 4.38 -30.45
N PRO A 514 -8.88 3.38 -30.03
CA PRO A 514 -7.46 3.57 -29.74
C PRO A 514 -6.65 4.18 -30.90
N ALA A 515 -6.88 3.72 -32.14
CA ALA A 515 -6.19 4.29 -33.30
C ALA A 515 -6.60 5.74 -33.60
N ALA A 516 -7.88 6.09 -33.38
CA ALA A 516 -8.37 7.46 -33.53
C ALA A 516 -7.78 8.38 -32.44
N HIS A 517 -7.64 7.88 -31.22
CA HIS A 517 -6.94 8.57 -30.14
C HIS A 517 -5.49 8.89 -30.50
N ASP A 518 -4.74 7.90 -30.98
CA ASP A 518 -3.33 8.10 -31.32
C ASP A 518 -3.16 9.07 -32.49
N ALA A 519 -4.05 8.99 -33.49
CA ALA A 519 -4.06 9.95 -34.60
C ALA A 519 -4.33 11.39 -34.13
N ILE A 520 -5.25 11.58 -33.18
CA ILE A 520 -5.49 12.88 -32.57
C ILE A 520 -4.22 13.38 -31.86
N ILE A 521 -3.65 12.58 -30.95
CA ILE A 521 -2.45 12.96 -30.18
C ILE A 521 -1.28 13.33 -31.09
N ASN A 522 -1.04 12.58 -32.17
CA ASN A 522 0.02 12.87 -33.13
C ASN A 522 -0.20 14.18 -33.91
N CYS A 523 -1.45 14.61 -34.07
CA CYS A 523 -1.79 15.85 -34.76
C CYS A 523 -1.73 17.08 -33.84
N LEU A 524 -1.91 16.93 -32.53
CA LEU A 524 -1.98 18.06 -31.58
C LEU A 524 -0.78 19.03 -31.63
N PRO A 525 0.48 18.61 -31.85
CA PRO A 525 1.60 19.56 -31.96
C PRO A 525 1.45 20.59 -33.09
N ALA A 526 0.62 20.32 -34.10
CA ALA A 526 0.31 21.26 -35.19
C ALA A 526 -0.83 22.23 -34.86
N TYR A 527 -1.58 21.98 -33.77
CA TYR A 527 -2.78 22.72 -33.36
C TYR A 527 -2.64 23.21 -31.92
N PRO A 528 -1.83 24.25 -31.69
CA PRO A 528 -1.42 24.66 -30.35
C PRO A 528 -2.56 25.13 -29.45
N GLN A 529 -3.72 25.53 -30.01
CA GLN A 529 -4.87 25.92 -29.20
C GLN A 529 -5.73 24.73 -28.76
N ILE A 530 -5.43 23.52 -29.23
CA ILE A 530 -6.13 22.30 -28.84
C ILE A 530 -5.29 21.55 -27.80
N THR A 531 -5.87 21.31 -26.63
CA THR A 531 -5.25 20.48 -25.59
C THR A 531 -6.17 19.37 -25.11
N THR A 532 -5.57 18.28 -24.65
CA THR A 532 -6.23 17.19 -23.92
C THR A 532 -6.07 17.34 -22.40
N GLU A 533 -5.20 18.25 -21.97
CA GLU A 533 -4.97 18.54 -20.56
C GLU A 533 -6.23 19.06 -19.89
N ARG A 534 -6.33 18.77 -18.60
CA ARG A 534 -7.40 19.32 -17.78
C ARG A 534 -7.13 20.81 -17.57
N ILE A 535 -8.06 21.63 -18.03
CA ILE A 535 -8.08 23.07 -17.77
C ILE A 535 -9.04 23.30 -16.59
N PRO A 536 -8.72 24.20 -15.65
CA PRO A 536 -9.62 24.58 -14.56
C PRO A 536 -10.97 25.08 -15.08
N CYS A 537 -12.02 24.88 -14.28
CA CYS A 537 -13.47 25.09 -14.49
C CYS A 537 -14.25 23.81 -14.84
N ARG A 538 -15.56 23.80 -14.50
CA ARG A 538 -16.52 22.67 -14.42
C ARG A 538 -16.59 21.73 -15.64
N PHE A 539 -15.56 20.92 -15.89
CA PHE A 539 -15.55 19.97 -17.00
C PHE A 539 -15.47 18.52 -16.52
N VAL A 540 -16.62 17.87 -16.50
CA VAL A 540 -16.82 16.46 -16.10
C VAL A 540 -16.32 15.48 -17.18
N HIS A 541 -16.10 15.95 -18.41
CA HIS A 541 -15.78 15.09 -19.55
C HIS A 541 -14.31 14.70 -19.62
N ARG A 542 -14.07 13.39 -19.45
CA ARG A 542 -12.77 12.73 -19.42
C ARG A 542 -12.08 12.53 -20.79
N LEU A 543 -12.86 12.51 -21.87
CA LEU A 543 -12.41 12.50 -23.26
C LEU A 543 -12.91 13.79 -23.91
N ALA A 544 -12.17 14.88 -23.78
CA ALA A 544 -12.47 16.14 -24.45
C ALA A 544 -11.23 16.83 -25.02
N LEU A 545 -11.35 17.39 -26.22
CA LEU A 545 -10.44 18.40 -26.76
C LEU A 545 -10.88 19.77 -26.28
N ARG A 546 -9.94 20.60 -25.81
CA ARG A 546 -10.22 21.86 -25.14
C ARG A 546 -9.36 22.99 -25.70
N SER A 547 -9.88 24.21 -25.61
CA SER A 547 -9.17 25.44 -25.94
C SER A 547 -8.19 25.83 -24.83
N GLN A 548 -6.96 26.26 -25.16
CA GLN A 548 -6.02 26.84 -24.18
C GLN A 548 -6.33 28.30 -23.80
N GLY A 549 -7.39 28.89 -24.34
CA GLY A 549 -7.84 30.25 -24.02
C GLY A 549 -8.27 31.07 -25.23
N ASP A 550 -7.71 30.80 -26.42
CA ASP A 550 -8.18 31.39 -27.67
C ASP A 550 -9.24 30.51 -28.33
N ASN A 551 -10.49 30.72 -27.91
CA ASN A 551 -11.64 29.94 -28.40
C ASN A 551 -11.92 30.16 -29.89
N LEU A 552 -11.61 31.34 -30.44
CA LEU A 552 -11.82 31.61 -31.86
C LEU A 552 -10.86 30.78 -32.69
N ARG A 553 -9.57 30.78 -32.31
CA ARG A 553 -8.55 29.98 -32.97
C ARG A 553 -8.76 28.49 -32.77
N PHE A 554 -9.21 28.07 -31.59
CA PHE A 554 -9.61 26.68 -31.33
C PHE A 554 -10.69 26.18 -32.31
N ARG A 555 -11.71 26.99 -32.62
CA ARG A 555 -12.78 26.61 -33.57
C ARG A 555 -12.22 26.34 -34.97
N GLU A 556 -11.27 27.17 -35.41
CA GLU A 556 -10.57 27.00 -36.70
C GLU A 556 -9.70 25.73 -36.70
N GLU A 557 -8.83 25.58 -35.70
CA GLU A 557 -7.90 24.45 -35.59
C GLU A 557 -8.64 23.11 -35.43
N LEU A 558 -9.77 23.09 -34.72
CA LEU A 558 -10.58 21.89 -34.56
C LEU A 558 -11.17 21.43 -35.90
N LEU A 559 -11.59 22.37 -36.75
CA LEU A 559 -12.08 22.06 -38.10
C LEU A 559 -10.96 21.46 -38.96
N GLU A 560 -9.77 22.06 -38.91
CA GLU A 560 -8.59 21.56 -39.63
C GLU A 560 -8.18 20.16 -39.14
N LEU A 561 -8.17 19.95 -37.82
CA LEU A 561 -7.91 18.64 -37.20
C LEU A 561 -8.94 17.60 -37.68
N ALA A 562 -10.24 17.94 -37.64
CA ALA A 562 -11.31 17.05 -38.11
C ALA A 562 -11.13 16.63 -39.57
N TYR A 563 -10.69 17.57 -40.43
CA TYR A 563 -10.39 17.29 -41.82
C TYR A 563 -9.19 16.36 -41.99
N GLN A 564 -8.11 16.57 -41.24
CA GLN A 564 -6.94 15.68 -41.28
C GLN A 564 -7.30 14.27 -40.81
N LEU A 565 -8.03 14.14 -39.71
CA LEU A 565 -8.45 12.85 -39.18
C LEU A 565 -9.32 12.09 -40.17
N GLN A 566 -10.26 12.76 -40.83
CA GLN A 566 -11.08 12.15 -41.88
C GLN A 566 -10.21 11.62 -43.03
N LYS A 567 -9.17 12.35 -43.42
CA LYS A 567 -8.27 11.97 -44.51
C LYS A 567 -7.39 10.76 -44.15
N THR A 568 -6.99 10.63 -42.88
CA THR A 568 -6.10 9.58 -42.40
C THR A 568 -6.82 8.35 -41.84
N ALA A 569 -8.14 8.43 -41.64
CA ALA A 569 -8.88 7.38 -40.96
C ALA A 569 -9.00 6.10 -41.79
N GLU A 570 -8.77 4.96 -41.13
CA GLU A 570 -8.91 3.65 -41.72
C GLU A 570 -10.20 2.96 -41.27
N PRO A 571 -10.81 2.07 -42.09
CA PRO A 571 -12.06 1.38 -41.74
C PRO A 571 -11.98 0.53 -40.46
N ASP A 572 -10.77 0.07 -40.08
CA ASP A 572 -10.56 -0.76 -38.89
C ASP A 572 -10.82 -0.01 -37.58
N TRP A 573 -10.75 1.33 -37.58
CA TRP A 573 -11.00 2.14 -36.38
C TRP A 573 -12.43 1.96 -35.85
N GLU A 574 -13.42 1.79 -36.73
CA GLU A 574 -14.82 1.54 -36.34
C GLU A 574 -15.00 0.18 -35.69
N ARG A 575 -14.25 -0.84 -36.15
CA ARG A 575 -14.25 -2.17 -35.56
C ARG A 575 -13.66 -2.14 -34.15
N GLN A 576 -12.56 -1.42 -33.96
CA GLN A 576 -11.93 -1.23 -32.65
C GLN A 576 -12.86 -0.52 -31.66
N LEU A 577 -13.66 0.45 -32.13
CA LEU A 577 -14.66 1.15 -31.30
C LEU A 577 -15.76 0.23 -30.76
N GLN A 578 -16.18 -0.77 -31.54
CA GLN A 578 -17.21 -1.74 -31.15
C GLN A 578 -16.66 -2.79 -30.20
N GLU A 579 -15.39 -3.17 -30.37
CA GLU A 579 -14.74 -4.18 -29.54
C GLU A 579 -14.24 -3.59 -28.21
N ARG A 580 -13.64 -2.38 -28.21
CA ARG A 580 -13.00 -1.73 -27.04
C ARG A 580 -12.92 -0.18 -27.14
N PRO A 581 -13.97 0.57 -26.77
CA PRO A 581 -13.93 2.04 -26.73
C PRO A 581 -13.14 2.59 -25.52
N LEU A 582 -12.49 3.74 -25.69
CA LEU A 582 -11.80 4.45 -24.61
C LEU A 582 -12.77 5.17 -23.67
N ALA A 583 -12.39 5.29 -22.39
CA ALA A 583 -13.20 5.96 -21.34
C ALA A 583 -12.56 7.24 -20.74
N SER A 584 -11.25 7.47 -20.93
CA SER A 584 -10.60 8.76 -20.63
C SER A 584 -9.28 8.89 -21.40
N TRP A 585 -8.77 10.11 -21.58
CA TRP A 585 -7.40 10.35 -22.09
C TRP A 585 -6.32 9.69 -21.21
N HIS A 586 -6.66 9.35 -19.96
CA HIS A 586 -5.74 8.86 -18.92
C HIS A 586 -6.10 7.45 -18.39
N TYR A 587 -7.10 6.74 -18.96
CA TYR A 587 -7.59 5.44 -18.45
C TYR A 587 -7.14 4.32 -19.39
N TYR A 588 -5.83 4.10 -19.41
CA TYR A 588 -5.21 2.81 -19.65
C TYR A 588 -4.01 2.70 -18.69
N GLY A 589 -4.32 2.75 -17.40
CA GLY A 589 -3.40 2.33 -16.34
C GLY A 589 -3.54 0.83 -16.06
N TYR A 590 -3.69 0.00 -17.11
CA TYR A 590 -3.18 -1.38 -17.31
C TYR A 590 -3.51 -1.83 -18.74
N PRO A 591 -2.57 -2.41 -19.50
CA PRO A 591 -2.76 -2.67 -20.91
C PRO A 591 -3.24 -4.10 -21.13
N VAL A 592 -4.45 -4.31 -21.66
CA VAL A 592 -4.72 -5.55 -22.38
C VAL A 592 -4.25 -5.37 -23.82
N ARG A 593 -2.94 -5.60 -23.97
CA ARG A 593 -2.15 -5.69 -25.22
C ARG A 593 -2.31 -4.52 -26.18
N ILE A 594 -1.51 -3.48 -25.94
CA ILE A 594 -0.84 -2.80 -27.04
C ILE A 594 0.33 -3.71 -27.43
N PRO A 595 0.49 -4.13 -28.70
CA PRO A 595 1.55 -5.06 -29.10
C PRO A 595 2.97 -4.58 -28.79
N ASN A 596 3.17 -3.31 -28.43
CA ASN A 596 4.49 -2.69 -28.32
C ASN A 596 4.68 -1.80 -27.06
N ILE A 597 4.03 -2.05 -25.91
CA ILE A 597 4.55 -1.44 -24.67
C ILE A 597 5.82 -2.22 -24.30
N VAL A 598 6.97 -1.61 -24.50
CA VAL A 598 8.24 -2.19 -24.07
C VAL A 598 8.38 -1.91 -22.59
N GLN A 599 8.22 -2.94 -21.75
CA GLN A 599 8.57 -2.90 -20.32
C GLN A 599 8.02 -1.64 -19.60
N GLY A 600 6.72 -1.38 -19.70
CA GLY A 600 6.00 -0.34 -18.94
C GLY A 600 6.04 1.10 -19.47
N VAL A 601 6.72 1.38 -20.59
CA VAL A 601 6.70 2.71 -21.25
C VAL A 601 6.34 2.57 -22.74
N LEU A 602 5.52 3.48 -23.26
CA LEU A 602 5.20 3.53 -24.70
C LEU A 602 6.43 3.94 -25.52
N PRO A 603 6.77 3.26 -26.64
CA PRO A 603 7.93 3.60 -27.46
C PRO A 603 7.97 5.06 -27.92
N SER A 604 6.83 5.61 -28.36
CA SER A 604 6.72 7.03 -28.76
C SER A 604 6.96 7.99 -27.60
N ARG A 605 6.50 7.64 -26.39
CA ARG A 605 6.77 8.42 -25.17
C ARG A 605 8.24 8.32 -24.78
N LEU A 606 8.82 7.13 -24.87
CA LEU A 606 10.24 6.89 -24.59
C LEU A 606 11.14 7.67 -25.56
N GLU A 607 10.74 7.78 -26.83
CA GLU A 607 11.39 8.62 -27.82
C GLU A 607 11.27 10.10 -27.47
N TRP A 608 10.07 10.58 -27.15
CA TRP A 608 9.81 11.96 -26.74
C TRP A 608 10.60 12.39 -25.50
N LEU A 609 10.63 11.54 -24.47
CA LEU A 609 11.36 11.79 -23.22
C LEU A 609 12.87 11.99 -23.44
N CYS A 610 13.40 11.41 -24.52
CA CYS A 610 14.81 11.46 -24.85
C CYS A 610 15.14 12.50 -25.94
N GLN A 611 14.19 13.37 -26.33
CA GLN A 611 14.47 14.48 -27.24
C GLN A 611 15.38 15.52 -26.58
N SER A 612 16.17 16.23 -27.38
CA SER A 612 17.15 17.21 -26.89
C SER A 612 16.55 18.33 -26.01
N VAL A 613 15.30 18.73 -26.27
CA VAL A 613 14.60 19.77 -25.49
C VAL A 613 14.14 19.25 -24.12
N GLN A 614 13.95 17.94 -23.99
CA GLN A 614 13.34 17.29 -22.83
C GLN A 614 14.34 16.51 -21.98
N ILE A 615 15.48 16.11 -22.55
CA ILE A 615 16.41 15.15 -21.95
C ILE A 615 16.89 15.57 -20.55
N GLU A 616 17.18 16.85 -20.34
CA GLU A 616 17.69 17.33 -19.03
C GLU A 616 16.68 17.11 -17.92
N HIS A 617 15.42 17.47 -18.17
CA HIS A 617 14.33 17.22 -17.24
C HIS A 617 14.11 15.70 -17.04
N THR A 618 14.11 14.92 -18.12
CA THR A 618 14.00 13.46 -18.02
C THR A 618 15.11 12.85 -17.16
N LEU A 619 16.37 13.28 -17.34
CA LEU A 619 17.50 12.78 -16.58
C LEU A 619 17.46 13.24 -15.12
N GLN A 620 16.96 14.44 -14.83
CA GLN A 620 16.69 14.89 -13.47
C GLN A 620 15.68 13.97 -12.77
N LEU A 621 14.52 13.72 -13.39
CA LEU A 621 13.51 12.82 -12.88
C LEU A 621 14.04 11.40 -12.69
N LEU A 622 14.82 10.91 -13.68
CA LEU A 622 15.45 9.59 -13.62
C LEU A 622 16.45 9.48 -12.47
N PHE A 623 17.18 10.56 -12.15
CA PHE A 623 18.11 10.58 -11.02
C PHE A 623 17.37 10.44 -9.68
N HIS A 624 16.23 11.14 -9.51
CA HIS A 624 15.38 10.97 -8.34
C HIS A 624 14.79 9.55 -8.26
N LEU A 625 14.33 9.00 -9.38
CA LEU A 625 13.81 7.62 -9.47
C LEU A 625 14.89 6.58 -9.12
N ASN A 626 16.13 6.79 -9.55
CA ASN A 626 17.26 5.93 -9.23
C ASN A 626 17.59 5.91 -7.72
N ALA A 627 17.39 7.02 -7.00
CA ALA A 627 17.50 7.02 -5.54
C ALA A 627 16.43 6.11 -4.89
N TRP A 628 15.20 6.12 -5.41
CA TRP A 628 14.14 5.20 -4.96
C TRP A 628 14.46 3.73 -5.29
N ALA A 629 15.00 3.44 -6.47
CA ALA A 629 15.44 2.08 -6.84
C ALA A 629 16.51 1.52 -5.87
N LYS A 630 17.28 2.40 -5.22
CA LYS A 630 18.29 2.06 -4.21
C LYS A 630 17.75 1.97 -2.78
N ALA A 631 16.52 2.41 -2.51
CA ALA A 631 15.95 2.50 -1.17
C ALA A 631 15.54 1.13 -0.59
N ARG A 632 16.54 0.31 -0.22
CA ARG A 632 16.38 -1.08 0.28
C ARG A 632 15.48 -1.22 1.51
N GLU A 633 15.37 -0.17 2.32
CA GLU A 633 14.55 -0.16 3.53
C GLU A 633 13.12 0.30 3.31
N ARG A 634 12.81 0.88 2.14
CA ARG A 634 11.48 1.43 1.82
C ARG A 634 10.72 0.63 0.78
N LEU A 635 11.41 0.03 -0.20
CA LEU A 635 10.77 -0.70 -1.29
C LEU A 635 11.17 -2.18 -1.29
N LEU A 636 10.23 -3.04 -1.70
CA LEU A 636 10.46 -4.46 -1.89
C LEU A 636 11.43 -4.73 -3.05
N TYR A 637 12.11 -5.87 -3.01
CA TYR A 637 13.13 -6.19 -3.99
C TYR A 637 12.61 -6.21 -5.43
N ALA A 638 11.49 -6.91 -5.69
CA ALA A 638 10.91 -7.03 -7.02
C ALA A 638 10.56 -5.66 -7.62
N ASP A 639 9.93 -4.81 -6.82
CA ASP A 639 9.57 -3.44 -7.22
C ASP A 639 10.80 -2.57 -7.51
N ARG A 640 11.87 -2.71 -6.72
CA ARG A 640 13.15 -2.04 -7.01
C ARG A 640 13.76 -2.51 -8.33
N GLN A 641 13.63 -3.79 -8.69
CA GLN A 641 14.08 -4.29 -10.00
C GLN A 641 13.27 -3.67 -11.14
N GLY A 642 11.96 -3.55 -11.00
CA GLY A 642 11.13 -2.80 -11.95
C GLY A 642 11.60 -1.36 -12.18
N LEU A 643 11.98 -0.66 -11.11
CA LEU A 643 12.56 0.69 -11.23
C LEU A 643 13.94 0.69 -11.91
N TYR A 644 14.77 -0.34 -11.72
CA TYR A 644 16.03 -0.49 -12.46
C TYR A 644 15.81 -0.80 -13.94
N GLU A 645 14.76 -1.55 -14.28
CA GLU A 645 14.39 -1.81 -15.68
C GLU A 645 14.01 -0.50 -16.39
N ILE A 646 13.18 0.33 -15.76
CA ILE A 646 12.83 1.67 -16.27
C ILE A 646 14.08 2.50 -16.52
N LYS A 647 15.01 2.54 -15.56
CA LYS A 647 16.28 3.22 -15.71
C LYS A 647 17.07 2.70 -16.91
N SER A 648 17.17 1.38 -17.06
CA SER A 648 17.87 0.76 -18.18
C SER A 648 17.27 1.17 -19.52
N LEU A 649 15.94 1.19 -19.64
CA LEU A 649 15.23 1.53 -20.87
C LEU A 649 15.44 2.99 -21.27
N LEU A 650 15.35 3.91 -20.32
CA LEU A 650 15.56 5.34 -20.57
C LEU A 650 17.00 5.63 -20.98
N LEU A 651 17.99 5.01 -20.32
CA LEU A 651 19.39 5.16 -20.70
C LEU A 651 19.69 4.53 -22.07
N GLU A 652 19.09 3.38 -22.39
CA GLU A 652 19.20 2.77 -23.71
C GLU A 652 18.63 3.67 -24.81
N SER A 653 17.42 4.22 -24.61
CA SER A 653 16.79 5.14 -25.56
C SER A 653 17.60 6.43 -25.73
N ALA A 654 18.04 7.03 -24.63
CA ALA A 654 18.87 8.24 -24.65
C ALA A 654 20.22 7.99 -25.35
N TYR A 655 20.82 6.80 -25.18
CA TYR A 655 22.03 6.41 -25.90
C TYR A 655 21.78 6.26 -27.40
N ARG A 656 20.68 5.60 -27.80
CA ARG A 656 20.30 5.44 -29.21
C ARG A 656 20.02 6.77 -29.90
N GLN A 657 19.56 7.77 -29.15
CA GLN A 657 19.38 9.14 -29.64
C GLN A 657 20.63 10.02 -29.49
N GLU A 658 21.78 9.44 -29.13
CA GLU A 658 23.07 10.13 -28.97
C GLU A 658 23.07 11.23 -27.89
N MET A 659 22.10 11.22 -26.98
CA MET A 659 22.00 12.22 -25.91
C MET A 659 22.98 11.96 -24.77
N ILE A 660 23.30 10.69 -24.51
CA ILE A 660 24.26 10.27 -23.48
C ILE A 660 25.35 9.40 -24.07
N GLN A 661 26.50 9.34 -23.41
CA GLN A 661 27.64 8.54 -23.87
C GLN A 661 28.14 7.58 -22.78
N PRO A 662 28.46 6.32 -23.11
CA PRO A 662 29.17 5.43 -22.20
C PRO A 662 30.65 5.84 -22.13
N ILE A 663 31.14 6.13 -20.93
CA ILE A 663 32.46 6.73 -20.74
C ILE A 663 33.48 5.79 -20.10
N LEU A 664 33.03 4.85 -19.27
CA LEU A 664 33.94 4.09 -18.39
C LEU A 664 33.39 2.72 -18.03
N TYR A 665 34.27 1.73 -17.98
CA TYR A 665 34.04 0.43 -17.36
C TYR A 665 34.59 0.41 -15.93
N VAL A 666 33.78 -0.07 -14.99
CA VAL A 666 34.16 -0.29 -13.59
C VAL A 666 34.26 -1.80 -13.37
N ASP A 667 35.47 -2.29 -13.13
CA ASP A 667 35.73 -3.72 -12.92
C ASP A 667 35.27 -4.16 -11.51
N GLY A 668 34.26 -5.02 -11.47
CA GLY A 668 33.72 -5.58 -10.24
C GLY A 668 34.20 -7.00 -9.94
N SER A 669 35.07 -7.59 -10.78
CA SER A 669 35.37 -9.02 -10.71
C SER A 669 36.14 -9.45 -9.48
N GLY A 670 36.80 -8.52 -8.79
CA GLY A 670 37.47 -8.78 -7.52
C GLY A 670 36.55 -9.24 -6.38
N ALA A 671 35.23 -9.14 -6.54
CA ALA A 671 34.24 -9.60 -5.55
C ALA A 671 33.66 -11.00 -5.83
N PHE A 672 34.00 -11.63 -6.96
CA PHE A 672 33.30 -12.81 -7.48
C PHE A 672 33.19 -13.98 -6.47
N THR A 673 34.28 -14.35 -5.81
CA THR A 673 34.31 -15.49 -4.88
C THR A 673 34.16 -15.10 -3.41
N LYS A 674 33.99 -13.82 -3.12
CA LYS A 674 34.07 -13.28 -1.74
C LYS A 674 32.98 -13.84 -0.82
N ASP A 675 31.82 -14.16 -1.40
CA ASP A 675 30.64 -14.59 -0.65
C ASP A 675 30.31 -16.09 -0.86
N PHE A 676 31.22 -16.89 -1.43
CA PHE A 676 31.01 -18.33 -1.60
C PHE A 676 31.35 -19.09 -0.31
N GLN A 677 30.50 -20.04 0.08
CA GLN A 677 30.75 -20.93 1.22
C GLN A 677 31.19 -22.33 0.74
N CYS A 678 32.29 -22.36 -0.02
CA CYS A 678 32.76 -23.58 -0.69
C CYS A 678 32.95 -24.78 0.25
N GLU A 679 33.49 -24.56 1.46
CA GLU A 679 33.74 -25.64 2.42
C GLU A 679 32.44 -26.31 2.87
N ILE A 680 31.46 -25.50 3.30
CA ILE A 680 30.16 -25.98 3.79
C ILE A 680 29.40 -26.69 2.66
N ALA A 681 29.40 -26.10 1.46
CA ALA A 681 28.73 -26.67 0.31
C ALA A 681 29.29 -28.04 -0.08
N VAL A 682 30.61 -28.25 0.02
CA VAL A 682 31.26 -29.54 -0.28
C VAL A 682 30.91 -30.61 0.75
N GLU A 683 30.91 -30.27 2.03
CA GLU A 683 30.53 -31.20 3.11
C GLU A 683 29.09 -31.71 2.90
N LEU A 684 28.15 -30.79 2.67
CA LEU A 684 26.72 -31.14 2.51
C LEU A 684 26.42 -31.87 1.20
N ALA A 685 27.05 -31.48 0.09
CA ALA A 685 26.92 -32.21 -1.17
C ALA A 685 27.47 -33.65 -1.05
N THR A 686 28.50 -33.86 -0.23
CA THR A 686 29.04 -35.20 0.06
C THR A 686 28.05 -36.03 0.87
N GLU A 687 27.42 -35.47 1.91
CA GLU A 687 26.40 -36.18 2.68
C GLU A 687 25.21 -36.59 1.79
N LEU A 688 24.70 -35.66 0.99
CA LEU A 688 23.60 -35.90 0.06
C LEU A 688 23.96 -36.95 -1.00
N PHE A 689 25.21 -36.94 -1.51
CA PHE A 689 25.69 -37.95 -2.44
C PHE A 689 25.57 -39.38 -1.87
N PHE A 690 26.03 -39.60 -0.63
CA PHE A 690 25.99 -40.92 0.00
C PHE A 690 24.56 -41.39 0.30
N GLU A 691 23.66 -40.48 0.64
CA GLU A 691 22.23 -40.76 0.82
C GLU A 691 21.60 -41.22 -0.51
N LEU A 692 21.70 -40.39 -1.56
CA LEU A 692 21.08 -40.66 -2.85
C LEU A 692 21.63 -41.91 -3.55
N ILE A 693 22.95 -42.15 -3.48
CA ILE A 693 23.53 -43.34 -4.12
C ILE A 693 23.14 -44.63 -3.39
N SER A 694 22.95 -44.57 -2.06
CA SER A 694 22.44 -45.69 -1.27
C SER A 694 21.00 -46.01 -1.63
N ASP A 695 20.16 -44.99 -1.80
CA ASP A 695 18.75 -45.17 -2.15
C ASP A 695 18.57 -45.69 -3.58
N ALA A 696 19.39 -45.20 -4.52
CA ALA A 696 19.42 -45.67 -5.91
C ALA A 696 19.73 -47.18 -6.02
N ILE A 697 20.55 -47.74 -5.14
CA ILE A 697 20.87 -49.18 -5.10
C ILE A 697 19.73 -49.99 -4.47
N LYS A 698 19.05 -49.43 -3.47
CA LYS A 698 17.95 -50.11 -2.76
C LYS A 698 16.65 -50.11 -3.56
N HIS A 699 16.52 -49.24 -4.58
CA HIS A 699 15.28 -48.99 -5.32
C HIS A 699 14.11 -48.58 -4.40
N ASP A 700 14.41 -47.85 -3.32
CA ASP A 700 13.46 -47.54 -2.24
C ASP A 700 12.59 -46.29 -2.51
N SER A 701 12.92 -45.45 -3.51
CA SER A 701 12.23 -44.17 -3.72
C SER A 701 11.87 -43.89 -5.19
N LEU A 702 10.60 -43.57 -5.46
CA LEU A 702 10.12 -43.06 -6.76
C LEU A 702 10.24 -41.53 -6.87
N ALA A 703 10.45 -40.82 -5.76
CA ALA A 703 10.34 -39.36 -5.69
C ALA A 703 11.62 -38.60 -6.12
N ASN A 704 12.78 -39.26 -6.17
CA ASN A 704 14.10 -38.63 -6.38
C ASN A 704 14.89 -39.16 -7.58
N GLN A 705 14.24 -39.83 -8.54
CA GLN A 705 14.92 -40.55 -9.64
C GLN A 705 15.97 -39.73 -10.40
N ASP A 706 15.72 -38.43 -10.65
CA ASP A 706 16.66 -37.57 -11.37
C ASP A 706 17.94 -37.28 -10.55
N ARG A 707 17.79 -37.01 -9.25
CA ARG A 707 18.92 -36.77 -8.33
C ARG A 707 19.71 -38.06 -8.04
N GLU A 708 19.03 -39.20 -7.97
CA GLU A 708 19.65 -40.52 -7.88
C GLU A 708 20.51 -40.83 -9.11
N GLN A 709 20.04 -40.49 -10.32
CA GLN A 709 20.83 -40.61 -11.54
C GLN A 709 22.06 -39.71 -11.54
N LEU A 710 21.95 -38.48 -11.04
CA LEU A 710 23.10 -37.58 -10.87
C LEU A 710 24.13 -38.17 -9.89
N ALA A 711 23.68 -38.72 -8.76
CA ALA A 711 24.55 -39.39 -7.80
C ALA A 711 25.24 -40.63 -8.41
N ALA A 712 24.51 -41.44 -9.19
CA ALA A 712 25.08 -42.60 -9.88
C ALA A 712 26.12 -42.21 -10.94
N SER A 713 25.86 -41.15 -11.71
CA SER A 713 26.81 -40.55 -12.65
C SER A 713 28.06 -40.06 -11.93
N LEU A 714 27.88 -39.35 -10.80
CA LEU A 714 28.98 -38.84 -9.98
C LEU A 714 29.82 -39.98 -9.40
N PHE A 715 29.19 -41.05 -8.90
CA PHE A 715 29.88 -42.24 -8.42
C PHE A 715 30.74 -42.87 -9.52
N GLN A 716 30.22 -42.99 -10.74
CA GLN A 716 30.96 -43.50 -11.89
C GLN A 716 32.14 -42.59 -12.27
N ARG A 717 31.98 -41.27 -12.17
CA ARG A 717 33.06 -40.31 -12.41
C ARG A 717 34.18 -40.41 -11.38
N ILE A 718 33.83 -40.60 -10.10
CA ILE A 718 34.80 -40.71 -8.99
C ILE A 718 35.55 -42.05 -9.03
N THR A 719 34.84 -43.16 -9.25
CA THR A 719 35.40 -44.51 -9.07
C THR A 719 35.76 -45.22 -10.38
N GLY A 720 35.25 -44.75 -11.53
CA GLY A 720 35.35 -45.42 -12.82
C GLY A 720 34.47 -46.66 -12.96
N LYS A 721 33.62 -46.97 -11.97
CA LYS A 721 32.75 -48.16 -11.94
C LYS A 721 31.30 -47.76 -11.66
N GLN A 722 30.35 -48.60 -12.05
CA GLN A 722 28.95 -48.43 -11.63
C GLN A 722 28.74 -49.05 -10.25
N ALA A 723 28.03 -48.34 -9.37
CA ALA A 723 27.60 -48.88 -8.09
C ALA A 723 26.50 -49.93 -8.33
N ARG A 724 26.69 -51.17 -7.87
CA ARG A 724 25.73 -52.26 -8.08
C ARG A 724 25.23 -52.86 -6.77
N GLN A 725 26.00 -52.71 -5.69
CA GLN A 725 25.68 -53.26 -4.37
C GLN A 725 26.11 -52.26 -3.29
N GLN A 726 25.46 -52.28 -2.12
CA GLN A 726 25.76 -51.37 -1.00
C GLN A 726 27.25 -51.39 -0.60
N LYS A 727 27.90 -52.54 -0.73
CA LYS A 727 29.32 -52.73 -0.45
C LYS A 727 30.23 -51.82 -1.31
N ASP A 728 29.82 -51.51 -2.54
CA ASP A 728 30.58 -50.62 -3.42
C ASP A 728 30.63 -49.17 -2.88
N ILE A 729 29.61 -48.77 -2.10
CA ILE A 729 29.55 -47.46 -1.43
C ILE A 729 30.36 -47.49 -0.13
N GLU A 730 30.28 -48.57 0.65
CA GLU A 730 31.01 -48.73 1.92
C GLU A 730 32.53 -48.74 1.73
N GLU A 731 33.02 -49.15 0.55
CA GLU A 731 34.43 -49.10 0.18
C GLU A 731 34.91 -47.70 -0.26
N LEU A 732 33.99 -46.75 -0.47
CA LEU A 732 34.30 -45.39 -0.90
C LEU A 732 34.56 -44.45 0.29
N ASP A 733 35.77 -43.90 0.36
CA ASP A 733 36.18 -42.97 1.42
C ASP A 733 35.52 -41.60 1.22
N THR A 734 34.83 -41.10 2.25
CA THR A 734 34.21 -39.76 2.29
C THR A 734 35.21 -38.66 1.91
N PHE A 735 36.46 -38.76 2.36
CA PHE A 735 37.49 -37.75 2.05
C PHE A 735 37.85 -37.72 0.56
N VAL A 736 37.78 -38.87 -0.13
CA VAL A 736 38.03 -38.94 -1.57
C VAL A 736 36.92 -38.22 -2.35
N VAL A 737 35.68 -38.34 -1.89
CA VAL A 737 34.52 -37.66 -2.48
C VAL A 737 34.60 -36.15 -2.24
N GLU A 738 34.84 -35.70 -1.00
CA GLU A 738 35.01 -34.27 -0.67
C GLU A 738 36.11 -33.62 -1.50
N ARG A 739 37.29 -34.27 -1.59
CA ARG A 739 38.41 -33.75 -2.37
C ARG A 739 38.09 -33.65 -3.86
N TYR A 740 37.35 -34.62 -4.41
CA TYR A 740 36.93 -34.60 -5.80
C TYR A 740 35.93 -33.47 -6.08
N LEU A 741 34.91 -33.31 -5.22
CA LEU A 741 33.91 -32.24 -5.34
C LEU A 741 34.54 -30.86 -5.19
N HIS A 742 35.45 -30.68 -4.23
CA HIS A 742 36.20 -29.44 -4.07
C HIS A 742 37.04 -29.11 -5.31
N ALA A 743 37.75 -30.10 -5.88
CA ALA A 743 38.53 -29.88 -7.10
C ALA A 743 37.66 -29.47 -8.29
N CYS A 744 36.51 -30.13 -8.48
CA CYS A 744 35.56 -29.77 -9.54
C CYS A 744 34.99 -28.36 -9.35
N LEU A 745 34.63 -27.97 -8.11
CA LEU A 745 34.12 -26.63 -7.83
C LEU A 745 35.18 -25.55 -8.11
N GLN A 746 36.43 -25.78 -7.72
CA GLN A 746 37.53 -24.86 -8.02
C GLN A 746 37.77 -24.73 -9.52
N GLU A 747 37.73 -25.83 -10.27
CA GLU A 747 37.85 -25.79 -11.74
C GLU A 747 36.75 -24.94 -12.39
N LEU A 748 35.49 -25.05 -11.91
CA LEU A 748 34.39 -24.21 -12.39
C LEU A 748 34.61 -22.72 -12.07
N ILE A 749 35.12 -22.41 -10.89
CA ILE A 749 35.43 -21.03 -10.47
C ILE A 749 36.56 -20.46 -11.33
N GLU A 750 37.64 -21.21 -11.55
CA GLU A 750 38.77 -20.80 -12.38
C GLU A 750 38.35 -20.64 -13.85
N GLU A 751 37.58 -21.59 -14.40
CA GLU A 751 37.02 -21.51 -15.75
C GLU A 751 36.19 -20.23 -15.93
N ALA A 752 35.31 -19.92 -14.97
CA ALA A 752 34.50 -18.71 -14.97
C ALA A 752 35.38 -17.45 -14.89
N GLN A 753 36.37 -17.39 -14.00
CA GLN A 753 37.29 -16.25 -13.88
C GLN A 753 38.08 -15.98 -15.15
N ILE A 754 38.60 -17.03 -15.80
CA ILE A 754 39.39 -16.92 -17.03
C ILE A 754 38.50 -16.51 -18.20
N SER A 755 37.36 -17.17 -18.37
CA SER A 755 36.42 -16.90 -19.47
C SER A 755 35.63 -15.60 -19.27
N ARG A 756 35.61 -15.06 -18.04
CA ARG A 756 34.70 -14.00 -17.60
C ARG A 756 33.25 -14.28 -17.99
N GLN A 757 32.81 -15.53 -17.81
CA GLN A 757 31.44 -15.98 -18.02
C GLN A 757 30.85 -16.55 -16.72
N PRO A 758 29.53 -16.48 -16.52
CA PRO A 758 28.90 -17.04 -15.34
C PRO A 758 29.04 -18.56 -15.25
N ILE A 759 29.16 -19.07 -14.02
CA ILE A 759 29.12 -20.52 -13.76
C ILE A 759 27.69 -21.01 -14.07
N PRO A 760 27.51 -21.95 -15.01
CA PRO A 760 26.19 -22.49 -15.33
C PRO A 760 25.62 -23.26 -14.12
N PRO A 761 24.39 -22.96 -13.65
CA PRO A 761 23.80 -23.65 -12.51
C PRO A 761 23.70 -25.18 -12.70
N GLN A 762 23.49 -25.63 -13.93
CA GLN A 762 23.43 -27.06 -14.27
C GLN A 762 24.75 -27.79 -14.00
N LYS A 763 25.89 -27.11 -14.14
CA LYS A 763 27.21 -27.69 -13.81
C LYS A 763 27.38 -27.87 -12.30
N LEU A 764 26.78 -27.00 -11.48
CA LEU A 764 26.80 -27.09 -10.02
C LEU A 764 25.82 -28.14 -9.50
N GLU A 765 24.62 -28.21 -10.09
CA GLU A 765 23.62 -29.23 -9.79
C GLU A 765 24.11 -30.65 -10.11
N ALA A 766 24.84 -30.82 -11.22
CA ALA A 766 25.46 -32.09 -11.59
C ALA A 766 26.53 -32.58 -10.60
N LEU A 767 26.96 -31.71 -9.67
CA LEU A 767 27.86 -32.02 -8.56
C LEU A 767 27.12 -32.11 -7.22
N LEU A 768 25.79 -32.08 -7.24
CA LEU A 768 24.89 -32.11 -6.08
C LEU A 768 25.06 -30.91 -5.12
N PHE A 769 25.59 -29.79 -5.61
CA PHE A 769 25.62 -28.57 -4.83
C PHE A 769 24.23 -27.95 -4.75
N ASP A 770 23.87 -27.49 -3.55
CA ASP A 770 22.67 -26.70 -3.31
C ASP A 770 23.02 -25.19 -3.38
N PRO A 771 22.20 -24.36 -4.06
CA PRO A 771 22.48 -22.94 -4.18
C PRO A 771 22.51 -22.23 -2.83
N THR A 772 21.72 -22.70 -1.87
CA THR A 772 21.61 -22.13 -0.53
C THR A 772 22.92 -22.27 0.23
N GLU A 773 23.56 -23.43 0.08
CA GLU A 773 24.81 -23.77 0.75
C GLU A 773 26.00 -23.09 0.07
N LEU A 774 26.04 -23.04 -1.27
CA LEU A 774 27.15 -22.37 -1.96
C LEU A 774 27.12 -20.85 -1.79
N LEU A 775 25.93 -20.24 -1.89
CA LEU A 775 25.76 -18.79 -1.86
C LEU A 775 25.40 -18.27 -0.45
N GLY A 776 25.26 -19.13 0.56
CA GLY A 776 24.88 -18.70 1.91
C GLY A 776 23.57 -17.90 1.94
N ILE A 777 22.57 -18.32 1.16
CA ILE A 777 21.26 -17.65 1.07
C ILE A 777 20.43 -18.07 2.30
N GLU A 778 19.83 -17.12 3.02
CA GLU A 778 18.95 -17.46 4.14
C GLU A 778 17.73 -18.27 3.64
N HIS A 779 17.37 -19.37 4.32
CA HIS A 779 16.22 -20.25 4.01
C HIS A 779 14.84 -19.54 4.11
N ARG A 780 14.59 -18.53 3.26
CA ARG A 780 13.36 -17.72 3.23
C ARG A 780 12.29 -18.29 2.29
N ARG A 781 12.71 -19.16 1.37
CA ARG A 781 11.88 -19.99 0.50
C ARG A 781 12.12 -21.43 0.94
N ASN A 782 11.09 -22.29 0.98
CA ASN A 782 11.28 -23.70 1.33
C ASN A 782 12.26 -24.32 0.32
N MET A 783 13.54 -24.50 0.68
CA MET A 783 14.59 -25.18 -0.11
C MET A 783 14.64 -24.79 -1.61
N PRO A 784 15.14 -23.59 -1.98
CA PRO A 784 15.16 -23.15 -3.37
C PRO A 784 16.10 -24.00 -4.23
N GLY A 785 15.64 -24.41 -5.42
CA GLY A 785 16.47 -25.00 -6.45
C GLY A 785 17.26 -23.95 -7.24
N TRP A 786 18.14 -24.40 -8.14
CA TRP A 786 18.92 -23.50 -9.01
C TRP A 786 18.05 -22.65 -9.94
N ASP A 787 16.87 -23.15 -10.32
CA ASP A 787 15.89 -22.44 -11.15
C ASP A 787 15.08 -21.37 -10.38
N ASP A 788 15.16 -21.36 -9.05
CA ASP A 788 14.42 -20.43 -8.19
C ASP A 788 15.20 -19.14 -7.87
N LEU A 789 16.46 -19.04 -8.32
CA LEU A 789 17.35 -17.93 -8.03
C LEU A 789 16.94 -16.64 -8.74
N ASP A 790 16.94 -15.53 -8.01
CA ASP A 790 16.70 -14.22 -8.61
C ASP A 790 17.93 -13.63 -9.32
N GLU A 791 17.75 -12.59 -10.13
CA GLU A 791 18.86 -11.98 -10.89
C GLU A 791 20.05 -11.54 -10.03
N GLY A 792 19.79 -11.09 -8.80
CA GLY A 792 20.83 -10.65 -7.87
C GLY A 792 21.65 -11.82 -7.35
N GLU A 793 21.00 -12.97 -7.12
CA GLU A 793 21.64 -14.22 -6.72
C GLU A 793 22.45 -14.81 -7.88
N LEU A 794 21.87 -14.84 -9.09
CA LEU A 794 22.55 -15.30 -10.30
C LEU A 794 23.79 -14.45 -10.65
N ARG A 795 23.75 -13.14 -10.40
CA ARG A 795 24.94 -12.26 -10.56
C ARG A 795 26.12 -12.66 -9.68
N ARG A 796 25.90 -13.37 -8.57
CA ARG A 796 27.00 -13.87 -7.72
C ARG A 796 27.76 -15.02 -8.39
N LEU A 797 27.12 -15.73 -9.33
CA LEU A 797 27.76 -16.75 -10.16
C LEU A 797 28.45 -16.17 -11.40
N ASP A 798 28.36 -14.85 -11.64
CA ASP A 798 29.04 -14.15 -12.73
C ASP A 798 30.29 -13.40 -12.22
N PRO A 799 31.50 -13.71 -12.74
CA PRO A 799 32.70 -12.93 -12.47
C PRO A 799 32.54 -11.45 -12.77
N GLU A 800 31.71 -11.07 -13.74
CA GLU A 800 31.43 -9.67 -14.08
C GLU A 800 30.06 -9.19 -13.56
N GLY A 801 29.41 -9.95 -12.68
CA GLY A 801 28.08 -9.64 -12.15
C GLY A 801 28.00 -8.33 -11.36
N TRP A 802 29.14 -7.88 -10.83
CA TRP A 802 29.31 -6.59 -10.14
C TRP A 802 29.97 -5.51 -11.00
N SER A 803 30.35 -5.83 -12.24
CA SER A 803 30.95 -4.85 -13.15
C SER A 803 29.89 -3.91 -13.74
N LEU A 804 30.26 -2.65 -13.95
CA LEU A 804 29.33 -1.59 -14.36
C LEU A 804 29.86 -0.82 -15.58
N ILE A 805 28.95 -0.26 -16.38
CA ILE A 805 29.24 0.76 -17.39
C ILE A 805 28.67 2.09 -16.90
N THR A 806 29.50 3.14 -16.96
CA THR A 806 29.09 4.51 -16.65
C THR A 806 28.62 5.22 -17.92
N PHE A 807 27.43 5.79 -17.86
CA PHE A 807 26.86 6.68 -18.87
C PHE A 807 26.87 8.11 -18.36
N GLN A 808 27.22 9.07 -19.23
CA GLN A 808 27.34 10.47 -18.89
C GLN A 808 26.54 11.36 -19.83
N TYR A 809 25.93 12.40 -19.23
CA TYR A 809 25.36 13.56 -19.90
C TYR A 809 26.07 14.82 -19.39
N SER A 810 26.31 15.79 -20.27
CA SER A 810 26.90 17.07 -19.89
C SER A 810 26.41 18.19 -20.79
N SER A 811 25.89 19.24 -20.17
CA SER A 811 25.54 20.52 -20.79
C SER A 811 26.10 21.68 -19.93
N PRO A 812 25.98 22.94 -20.36
CA PRO A 812 26.36 24.09 -19.53
C PRO A 812 25.60 24.14 -18.19
N ASP A 813 24.36 23.63 -18.18
CA ASP A 813 23.44 23.76 -17.06
C ASP A 813 23.32 22.48 -16.25
N ALA A 814 23.59 21.30 -16.81
CA ALA A 814 23.42 20.04 -16.10
C ALA A 814 24.52 18.99 -16.38
N HIS A 815 24.76 18.14 -15.39
CA HIS A 815 25.72 17.04 -15.48
C HIS A 815 25.18 15.79 -14.78
N TYR A 816 25.06 14.68 -15.51
CA TYR A 816 24.58 13.42 -14.94
C TYR A 816 25.52 12.27 -15.26
N SER A 817 25.73 11.39 -14.27
CA SER A 817 26.48 10.14 -14.38
C SER A 817 25.65 9.00 -13.79
N PHE A 818 25.29 8.03 -14.63
CA PHE A 818 24.51 6.85 -14.28
C PHE A 818 25.31 5.57 -14.49
N HIS A 819 25.02 4.54 -13.71
CA HIS A 819 25.61 3.21 -13.85
C HIS A 819 24.57 2.16 -14.23
N LEU A 820 24.96 1.28 -15.16
CA LEU A 820 24.23 0.05 -15.47
C LEU A 820 25.14 -1.19 -15.32
N PRO A 821 24.60 -2.34 -14.91
CA PRO A 821 25.34 -3.61 -14.93
C PRO A 821 25.90 -3.91 -16.32
N LEU A 822 27.15 -4.41 -16.38
CA LEU A 822 27.83 -4.71 -17.65
C LEU A 822 26.98 -5.56 -18.58
N ARG A 823 26.41 -6.66 -18.06
CA ARG A 823 25.59 -7.58 -18.85
C ARG A 823 24.34 -6.92 -19.43
N ARG A 824 23.75 -5.96 -18.72
CA ARG A 824 22.59 -5.19 -19.19
C ARG A 824 23.00 -4.13 -20.21
N ALA A 825 24.11 -3.43 -20.01
CA ALA A 825 24.62 -2.49 -20.99
C ALA A 825 25.04 -3.19 -22.30
N ALA A 826 25.59 -4.40 -22.19
CA ALA A 826 26.04 -5.20 -23.33
C ALA A 826 24.91 -5.65 -24.27
N THR A 827 23.64 -5.57 -23.86
CA THR A 827 22.52 -5.94 -24.75
C THR A 827 22.26 -4.90 -25.84
N PHE A 828 22.73 -3.66 -25.66
CA PHE A 828 22.49 -2.56 -26.61
C PHE A 828 23.75 -1.77 -26.99
N LEU A 829 24.87 -1.96 -26.29
CA LEU A 829 26.15 -1.36 -26.67
C LEU A 829 26.91 -2.21 -27.71
N PRO A 830 27.58 -1.58 -28.69
CA PRO A 830 28.47 -2.28 -29.62
C PRO A 830 29.62 -3.02 -28.90
N GLY A 831 29.95 -4.23 -29.37
CA GLY A 831 30.98 -5.08 -28.75
C GLY A 831 32.39 -4.47 -28.76
N ASP A 832 32.75 -3.78 -29.83
CA ASP A 832 34.04 -3.08 -29.99
C ASP A 832 34.17 -1.91 -28.99
N LEU A 833 33.08 -1.21 -28.70
CA LEU A 833 33.04 -0.18 -27.67
C LEU A 833 33.25 -0.77 -26.27
N LEU A 834 32.59 -1.89 -25.97
CA LEU A 834 32.76 -2.58 -24.69
C LEU A 834 34.20 -3.07 -24.49
N GLU A 835 34.83 -3.65 -25.52
CA GLU A 835 36.23 -4.08 -25.45
C GLU A 835 37.17 -2.89 -25.19
N ARG A 836 36.95 -1.76 -25.87
CA ARG A 836 37.72 -0.53 -25.61
C ARG A 836 37.55 -0.05 -24.18
N LEU A 837 36.32 0.04 -23.68
CA LEU A 837 36.06 0.45 -22.29
C LEU A 837 36.69 -0.53 -21.28
N ARG A 838 36.56 -1.84 -21.51
CA ARG A 838 37.16 -2.89 -20.65
C ARG A 838 38.69 -2.85 -20.64
N SER A 839 39.32 -2.41 -21.72
CA SER A 839 40.79 -2.27 -21.78
C SER A 839 41.34 -1.16 -20.86
N GLN A 840 40.48 -0.25 -20.40
CA GLN A 840 40.81 0.89 -19.54
C GLN A 840 39.84 1.00 -18.36
N PRO A 841 39.90 0.07 -17.39
CA PRO A 841 39.04 0.13 -16.21
C PRO A 841 39.36 1.36 -15.36
N GLY A 842 38.33 1.96 -14.77
CA GLY A 842 38.49 3.07 -13.83
C GLY A 842 37.49 3.05 -12.69
N GLN A 843 37.42 4.15 -11.96
CA GLN A 843 36.48 4.33 -10.85
C GLN A 843 35.51 5.46 -11.18
N SER A 844 34.24 5.26 -10.83
CA SER A 844 33.16 6.22 -11.03
C SER A 844 32.13 6.11 -9.91
N ARG A 845 31.41 7.21 -9.66
CA ARG A 845 30.25 7.26 -8.77
C ARG A 845 29.08 7.88 -9.53
N GLU A 846 27.85 7.46 -9.23
CA GLU A 846 26.70 8.16 -9.77
C GLU A 846 26.59 9.56 -9.17
N TYR A 847 26.28 10.52 -10.02
CA TYR A 847 26.30 11.94 -9.68
C TYR A 847 25.33 12.70 -10.58
N GLY A 848 24.64 13.69 -10.04
CA GLY A 848 23.70 14.53 -10.78
C GLY A 848 23.79 15.97 -10.28
N SER A 849 23.88 16.93 -11.20
CA SER A 849 23.78 18.34 -10.88
C SER A 849 23.04 19.13 -11.95
N TYR A 850 22.36 20.21 -11.53
CA TYR A 850 21.63 21.13 -12.40
C TYR A 850 21.81 22.57 -11.88
N TYR A 851 22.06 23.54 -12.76
CA TYR A 851 22.50 24.91 -12.47
C TYR A 851 23.54 25.02 -11.35
N GLY A 852 24.51 24.10 -11.33
CA GLY A 852 25.56 24.04 -10.30
C GLY A 852 25.13 23.50 -8.93
N HIS A 853 23.87 23.07 -8.77
CA HIS A 853 23.36 22.41 -7.57
C HIS A 853 23.46 20.89 -7.70
N GLU A 854 24.11 20.22 -6.75
CA GLU A 854 24.19 18.75 -6.68
C GLU A 854 22.89 18.16 -6.12
N ILE A 855 22.33 17.17 -6.83
CA ILE A 855 21.13 16.46 -6.41
C ILE A 855 21.50 15.44 -5.34
N THR A 856 20.92 15.60 -4.15
CA THR A 856 21.20 14.71 -3.01
C THR A 856 20.19 13.56 -2.93
N GLU A 857 20.57 12.47 -2.24
CA GLU A 857 19.66 11.34 -1.98
C GLU A 857 18.48 11.77 -1.09
N SER A 858 18.72 12.63 -0.09
CA SER A 858 17.68 13.14 0.81
C SER A 858 16.68 14.03 0.10
N GLU A 859 17.12 14.83 -0.86
CA GLU A 859 16.26 15.60 -1.77
C GLU A 859 15.42 14.69 -2.64
N SER A 860 16.04 13.68 -3.26
CA SER A 860 15.35 12.72 -4.12
C SER A 860 14.24 11.95 -3.39
N GLN A 861 14.43 11.66 -2.11
CA GLN A 861 13.42 11.00 -1.27
C GLN A 861 12.26 11.91 -0.85
N ARG A 862 12.37 13.24 -1.03
CA ARG A 862 11.25 14.20 -0.82
C ARG A 862 10.31 14.27 -2.01
N PHE A 863 10.78 13.91 -3.21
CA PHE A 863 9.93 13.81 -4.40
C PHE A 863 9.04 12.56 -4.32
N PRO A 864 7.69 12.71 -4.35
CA PRO A 864 6.79 11.57 -4.29
C PRO A 864 6.99 10.64 -5.50
N LEU A 865 7.24 9.36 -5.24
CA LEU A 865 7.49 8.36 -6.30
C LEU A 865 6.32 8.27 -7.31
N LYS A 866 5.08 8.44 -6.85
CA LYS A 866 3.90 8.49 -7.73
C LYS A 866 3.94 9.66 -8.72
N GLN A 867 4.46 10.81 -8.29
CA GLN A 867 4.60 11.99 -9.15
C GLN A 867 5.69 11.77 -10.20
N LEU A 868 6.85 11.23 -9.81
CA LEU A 868 7.93 10.89 -10.76
C LEU A 868 7.44 9.93 -11.86
N LEU A 869 6.70 8.88 -11.48
CA LEU A 869 6.15 7.91 -12.43
C LEU A 869 5.06 8.51 -13.32
N TYR A 870 4.26 9.43 -12.79
CA TYR A 870 3.25 10.14 -13.55
C TYR A 870 3.88 11.05 -14.61
N GLU A 871 4.88 11.85 -14.23
CA GLU A 871 5.59 12.75 -15.14
C GLU A 871 6.33 11.98 -16.26
N LEU A 872 6.94 10.85 -15.90
CA LEU A 872 7.56 9.93 -16.87
C LEU A 872 6.54 9.07 -17.65
N SER A 873 5.26 9.10 -17.26
CA SER A 873 4.17 8.31 -17.86
C SER A 873 4.45 6.81 -17.90
N ILE A 874 4.88 6.26 -16.76
CA ILE A 874 5.27 4.86 -16.60
C ILE A 874 4.11 4.02 -16.05
N ASP A 875 3.80 2.91 -16.71
CA ASP A 875 2.92 1.86 -16.17
C ASP A 875 3.72 0.86 -15.34
N ILE A 876 3.45 0.86 -14.03
CA ILE A 876 4.18 0.03 -13.07
C ILE A 876 3.62 -1.38 -12.90
N THR A 877 2.49 -1.78 -13.50
CA THR A 877 1.86 -3.05 -13.08
C THR A 877 2.61 -4.30 -13.40
N HIS A 878 3.26 -4.30 -14.56
CA HIS A 878 4.05 -5.43 -14.99
C HIS A 878 5.50 -5.36 -14.48
N LEU A 879 5.94 -4.17 -14.04
CA LEU A 879 7.31 -3.91 -13.59
C LEU A 879 7.45 -4.02 -12.06
N CYS A 880 6.46 -3.54 -11.33
CA CYS A 880 6.45 -3.45 -9.87
C CYS A 880 5.27 -4.27 -9.33
N PRO A 881 5.43 -5.59 -9.16
CA PRO A 881 4.34 -6.50 -8.80
C PRO A 881 3.67 -6.19 -7.45
N HIS A 882 4.35 -5.45 -6.57
CA HIS A 882 3.79 -5.01 -5.28
C HIS A 882 3.33 -3.56 -5.28
N GLN A 883 3.21 -2.93 -6.45
CA GLN A 883 2.67 -1.57 -6.64
C GLN A 883 3.33 -0.51 -5.74
N LEU A 884 4.62 -0.68 -5.46
CA LEU A 884 5.45 0.24 -4.68
C LEU A 884 4.96 0.45 -3.24
N VAL A 885 4.32 -0.57 -2.66
CA VAL A 885 3.93 -0.56 -1.25
C VAL A 885 5.18 -0.43 -0.37
N ASP A 886 5.09 0.40 0.68
CA ASP A 886 6.20 0.57 1.61
C ASP A 886 6.54 -0.78 2.26
N LYS A 887 7.81 -1.14 2.25
CA LYS A 887 8.31 -2.43 2.74
C LYS A 887 7.89 -2.69 4.18
N ASN A 888 7.87 -1.67 5.04
CA ASN A 888 7.43 -1.85 6.44
C ASN A 888 5.92 -2.08 6.51
N GLU A 889 5.15 -1.34 5.70
CA GLU A 889 3.71 -1.54 5.58
C GLU A 889 3.39 -2.94 5.04
N TYR A 890 4.06 -3.39 3.98
CA TYR A 890 3.92 -4.72 3.41
C TYR A 890 4.31 -5.81 4.40
N ILE A 891 5.42 -5.66 5.13
CA ILE A 891 5.83 -6.61 6.17
C ILE A 891 4.80 -6.64 7.30
N SER A 892 4.28 -5.49 7.74
CA SER A 892 3.19 -5.43 8.73
C SER A 892 1.89 -6.06 8.22
N GLN A 893 1.52 -5.85 6.95
CA GLN A 893 0.34 -6.48 6.35
C GLN A 893 0.53 -7.99 6.17
N ARG A 894 1.72 -8.45 5.77
CA ARG A 894 2.08 -9.87 5.59
C ARG A 894 2.23 -10.61 6.92
N ASN A 895 2.74 -9.96 7.96
CA ASN A 895 2.80 -10.53 9.31
C ASN A 895 1.39 -10.63 9.93
N ASN A 896 0.51 -9.66 9.64
CA ASN A 896 -0.93 -9.80 9.94
C ASN A 896 -1.57 -10.93 9.13
N TRP A 897 -1.17 -11.15 7.87
CA TRP A 897 -1.69 -12.25 7.02
C TRP A 897 -1.19 -13.64 7.46
N ARG A 898 0.10 -13.80 7.82
CA ARG A 898 0.64 -15.06 8.37
C ARG A 898 0.04 -15.41 9.75
N SER A 899 -0.53 -14.43 10.47
CA SER A 899 -1.32 -14.69 11.68
C SER A 899 -2.74 -15.19 11.38
N TYR A 900 -3.26 -15.01 10.16
CA TYR A 900 -4.59 -15.44 9.72
C TYR A 900 -4.56 -16.73 8.87
N ASP A 901 -3.47 -16.96 8.12
CA ASP A 901 -3.35 -18.06 7.15
C ASP A 901 -2.96 -19.42 7.75
N GLN A 902 -2.58 -19.47 9.04
CA GLN A 902 -2.40 -20.73 9.77
C GLN A 902 -3.73 -21.36 10.24
N SER A 903 -4.88 -20.81 9.81
CA SER A 903 -6.21 -21.30 10.21
C SER A 903 -7.12 -21.71 9.04
N MET A 904 -6.63 -21.67 7.80
CA MET A 904 -7.48 -21.87 6.60
C MET A 904 -6.87 -22.76 5.49
N MET A 905 -5.85 -23.57 5.81
CA MET A 905 -5.41 -24.69 4.96
C MET A 905 -5.46 -26.03 5.72
N ASP A 906 -6.59 -26.30 6.35
CA ASP A 906 -7.05 -27.66 6.63
C ASP A 906 -8.42 -27.79 5.92
N TYR A 907 -8.62 -28.89 5.19
CA TYR A 907 -9.83 -29.37 4.50
C TYR A 907 -9.95 -29.14 2.99
N GLU A 908 -9.69 -30.25 2.28
CA GLU A 908 -10.18 -30.72 0.97
C GLU A 908 -9.20 -30.64 -0.22
N ASP A 909 -8.22 -31.56 -0.19
CA ASP A 909 -7.99 -32.53 -1.29
C ASP A 909 -7.45 -33.83 -0.67
N ASP A 910 -8.37 -34.72 -0.28
CA ASP A 910 -8.12 -36.16 -0.10
C ASP A 910 -8.70 -36.84 -1.33
N ASP A 911 -7.83 -37.40 -2.17
CA ASP A 911 -7.96 -38.75 -2.76
C ASP A 911 -6.95 -38.89 -3.92
N GLU A 912 -5.68 -39.08 -3.61
CA GLU A 912 -4.85 -40.13 -4.23
C GLU A 912 -3.92 -40.70 -3.14
N GLU A 913 -4.33 -41.85 -2.60
CA GLU A 913 -3.54 -42.75 -1.75
C GLU A 913 -2.29 -43.22 -2.50
N GLU A 914 -1.10 -43.22 -1.86
CA GLU A 914 -0.26 -44.42 -1.69
C GLU A 914 1.00 -44.14 -0.84
N ASP A 915 0.99 -44.74 0.35
CA ASP A 915 2.11 -45.32 1.12
C ASP A 915 3.48 -44.62 1.16
N SER A 916 3.66 -43.78 2.20
CA SER A 916 4.97 -43.57 2.84
C SER A 916 4.97 -44.26 4.20
N TYR A 917 5.58 -45.44 4.24
CA TYR A 917 5.85 -46.26 5.41
C TYR A 917 6.23 -45.45 6.67
N GLU A 918 5.77 -45.95 7.82
CA GLU A 918 6.31 -45.63 9.14
C GLU A 918 7.84 -45.72 9.14
N ILE A 919 8.54 -44.59 9.06
CA ILE A 919 9.90 -44.51 9.60
C ILE A 919 9.76 -44.27 11.11
N LEU A 920 9.58 -45.38 11.82
CA LEU A 920 10.05 -45.52 13.20
C LEU A 920 11.44 -44.85 13.30
N PRO A 921 11.74 -44.08 14.36
CA PRO A 921 13.08 -43.55 14.57
C PRO A 921 14.03 -44.71 14.91
N LEU A 922 14.51 -45.42 13.88
CA LEU A 922 15.55 -46.42 13.99
C LEU A 922 16.89 -45.69 14.15
N SER A 923 17.30 -45.61 15.41
CA SER A 923 18.67 -45.43 15.86
C SER A 923 19.42 -44.19 15.35
N LYS A 924 19.29 -43.08 16.07
CA LYS A 924 20.46 -42.23 16.35
C LYS A 924 21.45 -43.01 17.21
N GLN A 925 22.16 -43.98 16.63
CA GLN A 925 23.51 -44.26 17.08
C GLN A 925 24.38 -43.11 16.58
N ARG A 926 24.49 -42.08 17.43
CA ARG A 926 25.51 -41.04 17.32
C ARG A 926 26.87 -41.73 17.10
N ARG A 927 27.41 -41.66 15.89
CA ARG A 927 28.84 -41.96 15.68
C ARG A 927 29.62 -40.91 16.48
N GLN A 928 30.29 -41.36 17.53
CA GLN A 928 31.27 -40.55 18.25
C GLN A 928 32.44 -40.30 17.28
N SER A 929 32.49 -39.12 16.68
CA SER A 929 33.66 -38.65 15.93
C SER A 929 34.84 -38.52 16.91
N TYR A 930 35.80 -39.44 16.84
CA TYR A 930 37.09 -39.28 17.50
C TYR A 930 37.92 -38.23 16.74
N PRO A 931 38.64 -37.33 17.42
CA PRO A 931 39.47 -36.35 16.75
C PRO A 931 40.59 -37.05 15.97
N THR A 932 40.76 -36.63 14.72
CA THR A 932 41.78 -37.14 13.78
C THR A 932 43.20 -37.00 14.35
N ILE A 933 44.11 -37.82 13.83
CA ILE A 933 45.55 -37.80 14.17
C ILE A 933 46.27 -36.64 13.45
N SER A 934 45.66 -36.09 12.40
CA SER A 934 46.24 -35.04 11.55
C SER A 934 45.72 -33.65 11.92
N CYS A 935 46.57 -32.64 11.79
CA CYS A 935 46.22 -31.24 12.03
C CYS A 935 45.04 -30.82 11.13
N PRO A 936 43.98 -30.21 11.69
CA PRO A 936 42.80 -29.80 10.91
C PRO A 936 43.03 -28.59 9.99
N LEU A 937 44.25 -28.04 9.95
CA LEU A 937 44.61 -26.92 9.06
C LEU A 937 45.66 -27.31 8.01
N CYS A 938 46.82 -27.81 8.43
CA CYS A 938 47.89 -28.19 7.50
C CYS A 938 47.91 -29.69 7.15
N TYR A 939 47.08 -30.51 7.80
CA TYR A 939 46.97 -31.95 7.59
C TYR A 939 48.20 -32.79 7.97
N ASP A 940 49.21 -32.19 8.62
CA ASP A 940 50.36 -32.92 9.16
C ASP A 940 49.95 -33.91 10.27
N ALA A 941 50.53 -35.10 10.26
CA ALA A 941 50.23 -36.13 11.24
C ALA A 941 50.89 -35.84 12.60
N VAL A 942 50.09 -35.52 13.62
CA VAL A 942 50.54 -35.27 15.00
C VAL A 942 49.80 -36.17 15.98
N LYS A 943 50.40 -37.33 16.25
CA LYS A 943 49.75 -38.42 17.00
C LYS A 943 49.36 -38.05 18.43
N GLU A 944 50.30 -37.52 19.19
CA GLU A 944 50.13 -37.31 20.64
C GLU A 944 49.34 -36.02 20.94
N PRO A 945 48.16 -36.10 21.58
CA PRO A 945 47.39 -34.92 21.97
C PRO A 945 48.06 -34.12 23.09
N GLY A 946 47.50 -32.96 23.41
CA GLY A 946 48.03 -32.02 24.41
C GLY A 946 49.18 -31.20 23.85
N ARG A 947 50.34 -31.24 24.51
CA ARG A 947 51.47 -30.36 24.24
C ARG A 947 52.01 -30.49 22.82
N THR A 948 52.06 -31.70 22.26
CA THR A 948 52.61 -31.94 20.91
C THR A 948 51.77 -31.30 19.81
N ARG A 949 50.44 -31.45 19.88
CA ARG A 949 49.48 -30.80 18.96
C ARG A 949 49.46 -29.28 19.15
N LEU A 950 49.59 -28.81 20.38
CA LEU A 950 49.70 -27.37 20.68
C LEU A 950 51.00 -26.77 20.10
N THR A 951 52.15 -27.42 20.31
CA THR A 951 53.44 -26.96 19.77
C THR A 951 53.45 -26.99 18.24
N HIS A 952 52.82 -28.01 17.64
CA HIS A 952 52.60 -28.02 16.19
C HIS A 952 51.79 -26.80 15.74
N TRP A 953 50.68 -26.48 16.43
CA TRP A 953 49.88 -25.29 16.11
C TRP A 953 50.64 -23.98 16.28
N GLN A 954 51.42 -23.84 17.36
CA GLN A 954 52.25 -22.64 17.61
C GLN A 954 53.31 -22.43 16.51
N THR A 955 53.82 -23.51 15.92
CA THR A 955 54.89 -23.44 14.94
C THR A 955 54.38 -23.29 13.51
N GLN A 956 53.30 -23.98 13.14
CA GLN A 956 52.75 -23.95 11.77
C GLN A 956 51.63 -22.92 11.57
N HIS A 957 50.95 -22.51 12.66
CA HIS A 957 49.78 -21.61 12.62
C HIS A 957 49.85 -20.49 13.69
N PRO A 958 50.97 -19.73 13.80
CA PRO A 958 51.22 -18.81 14.92
C PRO A 958 50.22 -17.66 15.06
N ASN A 959 49.53 -17.28 13.98
CA ASN A 959 48.58 -16.16 13.96
C ASN A 959 47.11 -16.61 13.88
N GLN A 960 46.82 -17.90 14.09
CA GLN A 960 45.48 -18.45 13.88
C GLN A 960 44.82 -18.84 15.20
N ASP A 961 43.73 -18.14 15.51
CA ASP A 961 42.89 -18.41 16.66
C ASP A 961 42.19 -19.79 16.51
N LEU A 962 41.95 -20.46 17.64
CA LEU A 962 41.44 -21.84 17.62
C LEU A 962 39.92 -21.91 17.76
N THR A 963 39.27 -22.63 16.85
CA THR A 963 37.85 -23.02 16.96
C THR A 963 37.67 -24.16 17.95
N ILE A 964 36.43 -24.40 18.40
CA ILE A 964 36.12 -25.53 19.30
C ILE A 964 36.52 -26.90 18.71
N GLY A 965 36.49 -27.06 17.38
CA GLY A 965 36.93 -28.27 16.71
C GLY A 965 38.45 -28.45 16.76
N GLN A 966 39.20 -27.36 16.67
CA GLN A 966 40.65 -27.36 16.73
C GLN A 966 41.14 -27.54 18.17
N VAL A 967 40.44 -26.95 19.16
CA VAL A 967 40.66 -27.23 20.58
C VAL A 967 40.36 -28.70 20.89
N ALA A 968 39.25 -29.26 20.38
CA ALA A 968 38.93 -30.69 20.48
C ALA A 968 40.06 -31.57 19.92
N TRP A 969 40.61 -31.19 18.78
CA TRP A 969 41.76 -31.86 18.19
C TRP A 969 43.01 -31.77 19.07
N ILE A 970 43.36 -30.59 19.61
CA ILE A 970 44.53 -30.44 20.50
C ILE A 970 44.38 -31.34 21.72
N PHE A 971 43.24 -31.35 22.40
CA PHE A 971 43.03 -32.13 23.62
C PHE A 971 42.74 -33.63 23.37
N GLY A 972 42.61 -34.06 22.11
CA GLY A 972 42.20 -35.42 21.78
C GLY A 972 40.78 -35.77 22.30
N LYS A 973 39.93 -34.75 22.48
CA LYS A 973 38.56 -34.87 22.99
C LYS A 973 37.56 -34.57 21.88
N ASN A 974 36.32 -35.04 22.00
CA ASN A 974 35.27 -34.64 21.08
C ASN A 974 34.66 -33.28 21.49
N LYS A 975 33.97 -32.62 20.55
CA LYS A 975 33.35 -31.29 20.76
C LYS A 975 32.34 -31.27 21.92
N GLU A 976 31.69 -32.39 22.24
CA GLU A 976 30.70 -32.49 23.33
C GLU A 976 31.37 -32.59 24.71
N GLN A 977 32.52 -33.25 24.81
CA GLN A 977 33.32 -33.34 26.04
C GLN A 977 33.87 -31.97 26.46
N LEU A 978 34.18 -31.08 25.50
CA LEU A 978 34.59 -29.71 25.78
C LEU A 978 33.43 -28.78 26.19
N LYS A 979 32.18 -29.17 25.93
CA LYS A 979 30.97 -28.40 26.30
C LYS A 979 30.42 -28.78 27.68
N GLN A 980 30.95 -29.83 28.31
CA GLN A 980 30.52 -30.23 29.65
C GLN A 980 30.99 -29.21 30.70
N ALA A 981 30.16 -28.98 31.73
CA ALA A 981 30.37 -27.94 32.75
C ALA A 981 31.70 -28.03 33.52
N ASN A 982 32.41 -29.16 33.42
CA ASN A 982 33.70 -29.41 34.07
C ASN A 982 34.92 -29.04 33.21
N PHE A 983 34.77 -28.59 31.96
CA PHE A 983 35.89 -28.13 31.14
C PHE A 983 36.15 -26.63 31.41
N ALA A 984 37.12 -26.35 32.29
CA ALA A 984 37.37 -25.02 32.87
C ALA A 984 38.18 -24.07 31.94
N LEU A 985 37.75 -23.92 30.68
CA LEU A 985 38.37 -22.99 29.73
C LEU A 985 37.29 -22.27 28.90
N PRO A 986 36.78 -21.12 29.37
CA PRO A 986 35.83 -20.33 28.58
C PRO A 986 36.50 -19.82 27.28
N PRO A 987 35.77 -19.75 26.15
CA PRO A 987 36.28 -19.13 24.91
C PRO A 987 36.55 -17.65 25.12
N ASP A 988 37.57 -17.13 24.44
CA ASP A 988 37.83 -15.70 24.32
C ASP A 988 36.76 -15.08 23.41
N TYR A 989 35.97 -14.17 23.96
CA TYR A 989 34.95 -13.46 23.19
C TYR A 989 35.57 -12.23 22.52
N ARG A 990 35.61 -12.21 21.18
CA ARG A 990 35.87 -10.97 20.43
C ARG A 990 34.59 -10.44 19.80
N LEU A 991 34.32 -9.17 20.06
CA LEU A 991 33.33 -8.37 19.34
C LEU A 991 33.93 -7.96 18.00
N ASN A 992 33.22 -8.21 16.91
CA ASN A 992 33.61 -7.75 15.58
C ASN A 992 33.39 -6.22 15.52
N GLU A 993 34.45 -5.42 15.35
CA GLU A 993 34.38 -3.95 15.42
C GLU A 993 33.39 -3.32 14.43
N LYS A 994 32.96 -4.06 13.38
CA LYS A 994 31.96 -3.60 12.41
C LYS A 994 30.51 -3.95 12.72
N LYS A 995 30.20 -4.59 13.85
CA LYS A 995 28.82 -4.92 14.25
C LYS A 995 28.60 -4.70 15.75
N GLN A 996 28.55 -3.42 16.17
CA GLN A 996 28.24 -3.06 17.56
C GLN A 996 26.75 -3.19 17.95
N SER A 997 25.84 -3.52 17.02
CA SER A 997 24.39 -3.58 17.31
C SER A 997 23.82 -4.99 17.56
N ALA A 998 24.63 -6.05 17.45
CA ALA A 998 24.20 -7.41 17.77
C ALA A 998 25.34 -8.10 18.52
N ASN A 999 25.13 -8.47 19.78
CA ASN A 999 26.06 -9.19 20.66
C ASN A 999 26.38 -10.62 20.15
N LEU A 1000 26.89 -10.76 18.94
CA LEU A 1000 27.29 -12.02 18.31
C LEU A 1000 28.81 -12.00 18.13
N GLY A 1001 29.54 -12.23 19.23
CA GLY A 1001 30.96 -12.56 19.17
C GLY A 1001 31.14 -14.00 18.69
N THR A 1002 32.07 -14.24 17.78
CA THR A 1002 32.46 -15.59 17.37
C THR A 1002 33.37 -16.20 18.45
N ARG A 1003 33.15 -17.47 18.82
CA ARG A 1003 33.88 -18.14 19.92
C ARG A 1003 35.22 -18.70 19.43
N TYR A 1004 36.32 -18.11 19.88
CA TYR A 1004 37.68 -18.61 19.60
C TYR A 1004 38.49 -18.72 20.89
N TRP A 1005 39.60 -19.45 20.89
CA TRP A 1005 40.58 -19.46 21.99
C TRP A 1005 41.91 -18.93 21.48
N HIS A 1006 42.51 -17.99 22.21
CA HIS A 1006 43.91 -17.65 21.98
C HIS A 1006 44.80 -18.82 22.39
N ILE A 1007 45.87 -19.04 21.64
CA ILE A 1007 46.77 -20.16 21.90
C ILE A 1007 47.42 -20.06 23.28
N ASP A 1008 47.75 -18.84 23.72
CA ASP A 1008 48.35 -18.60 25.04
C ASP A 1008 47.42 -19.00 26.20
N THR A 1009 46.11 -18.83 26.03
CA THR A 1009 45.11 -19.24 27.03
C THR A 1009 45.06 -20.78 27.18
N LEU A 1010 45.35 -21.51 26.11
CA LEU A 1010 45.42 -22.98 26.12
C LEU A 1010 46.74 -23.53 26.66
N VAL A 1011 47.85 -22.80 26.51
CA VAL A 1011 49.16 -23.17 27.08
C VAL A 1011 49.04 -23.34 28.59
N THR A 1012 48.46 -22.36 29.27
CA THR A 1012 48.32 -22.37 30.74
C THR A 1012 47.46 -23.54 31.24
N ALA A 1013 46.39 -23.87 30.51
CA ALA A 1013 45.47 -24.94 30.90
C ALA A 1013 46.00 -26.35 30.60
N ILE A 1014 46.82 -26.52 29.56
CA ILE A 1014 47.51 -27.80 29.30
C ILE A 1014 48.62 -28.01 30.33
N GLU A 1015 49.30 -26.96 30.78
CA GLU A 1015 50.30 -27.04 31.86
C GLU A 1015 49.66 -27.34 33.23
N GLN A 1016 48.51 -26.76 33.54
CA GLN A 1016 47.76 -27.05 34.79
C GLN A 1016 47.14 -28.46 34.82
N ALA A 1017 46.77 -29.03 33.67
CA ALA A 1017 46.20 -30.38 33.58
C ALA A 1017 47.23 -31.52 33.74
N GLN A 1018 48.53 -31.21 33.79
CA GLN A 1018 49.61 -32.19 34.00
C GLN A 1018 50.15 -32.23 35.44
N GLU A 1019 49.67 -31.36 36.35
CA GLU A 1019 50.10 -31.32 37.76
C GLU A 1019 49.15 -32.05 38.75
N GLU A 1020 48.04 -32.61 38.28
CA GLU A 1020 47.22 -33.52 39.10
C GLU A 1020 47.62 -34.99 38.84
N PRO A 1021 47.99 -35.77 39.88
CA PRO A 1021 48.44 -37.16 39.74
C PRO A 1021 47.36 -38.15 39.30
#